data_AF-A0A3G3IML8-F1
#
_entry.id   AF-A0A3G3IML8-F1
#
_cell.length_a   1.000
_cell.length_b   1.000
_cell.length_c   1.000
_cell.angle_alpha   90.00
_cell.angle_beta   90.00
_cell.angle_gamma   90.00
#
_symmetry.space_group_name_H-M   'P 1'
#
loop_
_entity.id
_entity.type
_entity.pdbx_description
1 polymer ?
#
loop_
_entity_poly.entity_id
_entity_poly.type
_entity_poly.pdbx_seq_one_letter_code
_entity_poly.pdbx_strand_id
1 'polypeptide(L)'
;MFKISQLLLLSLFVFIASCKSASENPVMLAGDNPMRIAVGTPYVEPGLIFGVNETNLPIIDDSALDINIAGTYSVVYTYTKSNNSKIILRRVVIVGDDAIIAGEEDPLYKYQWHLHNTKQKNFAQEPGVAGEDININGIVTKDEFNGEGILIAVVDTGLEINHMDLKNNIVPGGSREFTEGRNYLTSNISPSRHGTSVAGIIAAEGWNGVGGRGVAPKAKMIGFNLLKNQNIANFISALGGADFSKEVDIFNQSYSTNTNHVIHSYPEIEAQYKFGTLGKGNMPALREGKGAIYVKAAGNGFSSIKDSDNNDISECIASKRHQLSCKNTNMDPKNTLPYNIVVGAINAKGKKSSYSSAGSSIWISAPGGEYGVTNPAILTTDQSGCNQGYSASSGSSNCNYTFKFNGTSSAAPIVSGAIAVILNVNPKLTWRDIKYILAETAEQVDPEAMDTTITINSENDYIAESKWITNKAERGSKGGYKFHNYYGFGRIDIDRAVKFTQNYTIPDTPAPWVEKEWVHSNAINQPIPNSDKNGLKRILPIGMADNLTIEAVQINLNVEHTYAGELSIELTSPLGTKSILLNAHNGFERTSCPVNDSNIDNSDKDCYKDRNLVDLKLLSNAFYGEKSQGNWILKIVDVVNLEGATERNESTENPKRTVHTGKLINWSIKIFGHER
;
A
#
# COMPACT_ATOMS: atom_id res chain seq x y z
N MET A 1 44.77 10.47 42.83
CA MET A 1 45.78 10.67 41.78
C MET A 1 45.56 9.60 40.72
N PHE A 2 45.32 10.03 39.47
CA PHE A 2 45.42 9.30 38.18
C PHE A 2 44.68 7.94 38.04
N LYS A 3 44.00 7.59 36.96
CA LYS A 3 43.44 8.20 35.72
C LYS A 3 42.83 6.96 34.99
N ILE A 4 41.64 7.09 34.37
CA ILE A 4 41.29 6.63 32.98
C ILE A 4 41.46 5.10 32.70
N SER A 5 40.55 4.29 32.13
CA SER A 5 39.38 4.44 31.23
C SER A 5 38.82 3.05 30.90
N GLN A 6 37.52 3.00 30.51
CA GLN A 6 36.91 2.17 29.43
C GLN A 6 36.97 0.63 29.58
N LEU A 7 36.02 -0.21 29.16
CA LEU A 7 34.73 -0.18 28.47
C LEU A 7 34.19 -1.63 28.63
N LEU A 8 32.89 -1.87 28.81
CA LEU A 8 32.08 -2.81 28.00
C LEU A 8 30.67 -3.00 28.59
N LEU A 9 29.71 -2.79 27.69
CA LEU A 9 28.30 -3.18 27.61
C LEU A 9 27.84 -4.37 28.50
N LEU A 10 26.61 -4.29 29.05
CA LEU A 10 25.39 -4.90 28.47
C LEU A 10 24.14 -4.62 29.36
N SER A 11 22.98 -4.34 28.71
CA SER A 11 21.59 -4.78 28.98
C SER A 11 21.09 -5.10 30.41
N LEU A 12 19.83 -4.97 30.85
CA LEU A 12 18.51 -4.52 30.39
C LEU A 12 17.53 -5.04 31.50
N PHE A 13 16.47 -4.29 31.83
CA PHE A 13 15.28 -4.70 32.66
C PHE A 13 15.51 -4.95 34.19
N VAL A 14 14.60 -4.72 35.16
CA VAL A 14 13.14 -4.49 35.23
C VAL A 14 12.79 -3.85 36.60
N PHE A 15 11.74 -3.02 36.58
CA PHE A 15 10.75 -2.65 37.61
C PHE A 15 10.68 -3.41 38.96
N ILE A 16 10.62 -2.66 40.09
CA ILE A 16 9.60 -2.67 41.19
C ILE A 16 10.19 -2.31 42.58
N ALA A 17 9.39 -1.50 43.30
CA ALA A 17 9.30 -1.27 44.75
C ALA A 17 10.07 -0.10 45.41
N SER A 18 9.26 0.92 45.72
CA SER A 18 9.19 1.65 46.98
C SER A 18 10.45 2.40 47.46
N CYS A 19 10.51 3.68 47.12
CA CYS A 19 10.92 4.69 48.08
C CYS A 19 9.94 5.86 48.02
N LYS A 20 9.22 6.08 49.14
CA LYS A 20 8.65 7.37 49.50
C LYS A 20 9.75 8.43 49.38
N SER A 21 9.73 9.20 48.30
CA SER A 21 10.19 10.58 48.33
C SER A 21 9.02 11.45 47.87
N ALA A 22 8.88 12.60 48.51
CA ALA A 22 7.75 13.50 48.37
C ALA A 22 7.42 13.79 46.91
N SER A 23 6.12 13.77 46.59
CA SER A 23 5.56 14.20 45.31
C SER A 23 6.01 15.63 45.01
N GLU A 24 7.00 15.81 44.14
CA GLU A 24 7.14 17.09 43.46
C GLU A 24 6.04 17.17 42.40
N ASN A 25 5.11 18.09 42.60
CA ASN A 25 4.09 18.39 41.61
C ASN A 25 4.76 18.89 40.31
N PRO A 26 4.44 18.31 39.14
CA PRO A 26 5.08 18.72 37.89
C PRO A 26 4.62 20.13 37.48
N VAL A 27 5.57 20.97 37.06
CA VAL A 27 5.32 22.25 36.37
C VAL A 27 5.50 21.99 34.87
N MET A 28 4.47 22.27 34.07
CA MET A 28 4.45 22.01 32.63
C MET A 28 3.99 23.24 31.86
N LEU A 29 4.32 23.34 30.57
CA LEU A 29 3.77 24.36 29.68
C LEU A 29 2.27 24.11 29.45
N ALA A 30 1.46 25.16 29.49
CA ALA A 30 0.07 25.10 29.02
C ALA A 30 0.05 25.22 27.48
N GLY A 31 -0.82 24.50 26.77
CA GLY A 31 -0.91 24.62 25.29
C GLY A 31 0.32 24.10 24.52
N ASP A 32 0.37 24.39 23.21
CA ASP A 32 1.29 23.72 22.26
C ASP A 32 2.76 24.16 22.38
N ASN A 33 3.67 23.21 22.15
CA ASN A 33 5.11 23.46 22.05
C ASN A 33 5.74 22.51 21.01
N PRO A 34 6.12 22.99 19.80
CA PRO A 34 6.11 24.40 19.38
C PRO A 34 4.71 24.98 19.17
N MET A 35 4.54 26.27 19.44
CA MET A 35 3.36 27.07 19.10
C MET A 35 3.59 27.77 17.77
N ARG A 36 2.60 27.84 16.89
CA ARG A 36 2.69 28.49 15.57
C ARG A 36 1.76 29.69 15.50
N ILE A 37 2.24 30.82 14.98
CA ILE A 37 1.45 32.04 14.76
C ILE A 37 1.79 32.67 13.41
N ALA A 38 0.79 33.28 12.75
CA ALA A 38 0.99 33.97 11.48
C ALA A 38 1.73 35.29 11.69
N VAL A 39 2.49 35.73 10.68
CA VAL A 39 3.20 37.02 10.72
C VAL A 39 2.20 38.15 11.01
N GLY A 40 2.51 38.97 12.01
CA GLY A 40 1.68 40.09 12.45
C GLY A 40 0.53 39.72 13.40
N THR A 41 0.34 38.44 13.74
CA THR A 41 -0.69 38.03 14.71
C THR A 41 -0.19 38.26 16.15
N PRO A 42 -1.00 38.86 17.04
CA PRO A 42 -0.62 39.04 18.44
C PRO A 42 -0.30 37.71 19.12
N TYR A 43 0.84 37.64 19.80
CA TYR A 43 1.21 36.50 20.64
C TYR A 43 0.37 36.49 21.93
N VAL A 44 -0.34 35.40 22.18
CA VAL A 44 -1.06 35.18 23.45
C VAL A 44 -0.37 34.05 24.19
N GLU A 45 0.25 34.38 25.32
CA GLU A 45 1.00 33.47 26.16
C GLU A 45 0.09 32.51 26.95
N PRO A 46 0.12 31.18 26.69
CA PRO A 46 -0.76 30.22 27.39
C PRO A 46 -0.42 29.99 28.88
N GLY A 47 0.81 30.32 29.31
CA GLY A 47 1.28 30.16 30.68
C GLY A 47 1.75 28.74 31.04
N LEU A 48 1.74 28.43 32.35
CA LEU A 48 2.15 27.15 32.92
C LEU A 48 0.97 26.47 33.62
N ILE A 49 0.97 25.13 33.61
CA ILE A 49 0.10 24.30 34.44
C ILE A 49 0.88 23.85 35.67
N PHE A 50 0.30 24.07 36.85
CA PHE A 50 0.87 23.71 38.15
C PHE A 50 0.09 22.57 38.77
N GLY A 51 0.77 21.66 39.49
CA GLY A 51 0.08 20.79 40.44
C GLY A 51 -0.29 21.53 41.74
N VAL A 52 -1.14 20.91 42.56
CA VAL A 52 -1.76 21.50 43.77
C VAL A 52 -0.73 22.12 44.73
N ASN A 53 -1.05 23.28 45.33
CA ASN A 53 -0.26 24.01 46.34
C ASN A 53 0.93 24.89 45.88
N GLU A 54 1.03 25.23 44.59
CA GLU A 54 2.00 26.22 44.10
C GLU A 54 1.30 27.58 43.91
N THR A 55 1.85 28.67 44.47
CA THR A 55 1.23 30.02 44.47
C THR A 55 2.09 31.11 43.82
N ASN A 56 3.34 30.79 43.44
CA ASN A 56 4.21 31.77 42.81
C ASN A 56 3.79 31.98 41.34
N LEU A 57 3.94 33.19 40.82
CA LEU A 57 3.76 33.47 39.40
C LEU A 57 5.09 33.20 38.67
N PRO A 58 5.08 32.55 37.49
CA PRO A 58 6.28 32.38 36.70
C PRO A 58 6.71 33.71 36.09
N ILE A 59 8.02 33.92 35.97
CA ILE A 59 8.57 35.00 35.14
C ILE A 59 8.63 34.47 33.71
N ILE A 60 8.00 35.19 32.79
CA ILE A 60 7.95 34.85 31.36
C ILE A 60 8.81 35.89 30.62
N ASP A 61 9.76 35.41 29.83
CA ASP A 61 10.62 36.21 28.97
C ASP A 61 10.35 35.84 27.51
N ASP A 62 9.57 36.68 26.85
CA ASP A 62 9.24 36.64 25.43
C ASP A 62 9.97 37.72 24.62
N SER A 63 10.95 38.41 25.22
CA SER A 63 11.61 39.58 24.60
C SER A 63 12.32 39.29 23.27
N ALA A 64 12.67 38.02 23.03
CA ALA A 64 13.28 37.58 21.79
C ALA A 64 12.26 37.34 20.66
N LEU A 65 10.96 37.24 20.97
CA LEU A 65 9.90 36.99 20.00
C LEU A 65 9.58 38.26 19.20
N ASP A 66 9.77 38.19 17.88
CA ASP A 66 9.29 39.22 16.96
C ASP A 66 8.17 38.66 16.09
N ILE A 67 6.93 39.07 16.36
CA ILE A 67 5.74 38.60 15.64
C ILE A 67 5.68 39.12 14.19
N ASN A 68 6.47 40.12 13.83
CA ASN A 68 6.45 40.72 12.49
C ASN A 68 7.52 40.12 11.56
N ILE A 69 8.38 39.24 12.07
CA ILE A 69 9.45 38.60 11.31
C ILE A 69 9.24 37.10 11.34
N ALA A 70 9.21 36.46 10.18
CA ALA A 70 9.13 35.00 10.11
C ALA A 70 10.39 34.38 10.71
N GLY A 71 10.22 33.40 11.61
CA GLY A 71 11.33 32.81 12.35
C GLY A 71 10.91 31.86 13.46
N THR A 72 11.90 31.21 14.06
CA THR A 72 11.73 30.36 15.25
C THR A 72 12.29 31.07 16.46
N TYR A 73 11.43 31.32 17.43
CA TYR A 73 11.71 32.08 18.64
C TYR A 73 11.55 31.19 19.87
N SER A 74 12.14 31.61 21.00
CA SER A 74 12.01 30.91 22.27
C SER A 74 11.47 31.85 23.34
N VAL A 75 10.36 31.46 23.96
CA VAL A 75 9.81 32.10 25.15
C VAL A 75 10.23 31.27 26.36
N VAL A 76 10.86 31.92 27.34
CA VAL A 76 11.48 31.26 28.49
C VAL A 76 10.65 31.51 29.74
N TYR A 77 10.31 30.44 30.45
CA TYR A 77 9.61 30.50 31.73
C TYR A 77 10.59 30.18 32.83
N THR A 78 10.69 31.06 33.81
CA THR A 78 11.43 30.82 35.05
C THR A 78 10.44 30.76 36.20
N TYR A 79 10.23 29.57 36.73
CA TYR A 79 9.41 29.35 37.91
C TYR A 79 10.31 29.15 39.13
N THR A 80 10.06 29.88 40.22
CA THR A 80 10.77 29.69 41.49
C THR A 80 9.83 28.99 42.48
N LYS A 81 10.18 27.77 42.89
CA LYS A 81 9.41 27.01 43.89
C LYS A 81 9.51 27.68 45.26
N SER A 82 8.61 27.30 46.18
CA SER A 82 8.60 27.76 47.58
C SER A 82 9.91 27.50 48.35
N ASN A 83 10.72 26.51 47.91
CA ASN A 83 12.04 26.20 48.47
C ASN A 83 13.20 26.96 47.79
N ASN A 84 12.94 28.01 47.02
CA ASN A 84 13.90 28.80 46.22
C ASN A 84 14.59 28.03 45.07
N SER A 85 14.20 26.80 44.74
CA SER A 85 14.68 26.13 43.52
C SER A 85 14.02 26.71 42.26
N LYS A 86 14.76 26.79 41.15
CA LYS A 86 14.28 27.33 39.87
C LYS A 86 14.04 26.22 38.85
N ILE A 87 12.87 26.26 38.20
CA ILE A 87 12.55 25.48 37.01
C ILE A 87 12.60 26.42 35.81
N ILE A 88 13.28 25.99 34.74
CA ILE A 88 13.32 26.71 33.47
C ILE A 88 12.65 25.86 32.40
N LEU A 89 11.60 26.38 31.77
CA LEU A 89 10.93 25.77 30.62
C LEU A 89 11.08 26.68 29.40
N ARG A 90 11.03 26.10 28.20
CA ARG A 90 11.12 26.84 26.94
C ARG A 90 9.97 26.45 26.02
N ARG A 91 9.20 27.45 25.58
CA ARG A 91 8.28 27.29 24.45
C ARG A 91 8.95 27.78 23.18
N VAL A 92 8.92 26.95 22.16
CA VAL A 92 9.32 27.32 20.81
C VAL A 92 8.11 27.97 20.14
N VAL A 93 8.26 29.19 19.61
CA VAL A 93 7.23 29.91 18.84
C VAL A 93 7.71 30.06 17.41
N ILE A 94 6.95 29.56 16.44
CA ILE A 94 7.26 29.67 15.02
C ILE A 94 6.33 30.71 14.42
N VAL A 95 6.91 31.83 13.98
CA VAL A 95 6.22 32.92 13.27
C VAL A 95 6.41 32.69 11.77
N GLY A 96 5.34 32.65 10.98
CA GLY A 96 5.45 32.50 9.52
C GLY A 96 4.10 32.43 8.81
N ASP A 97 4.11 32.69 7.50
CA ASP A 97 2.90 32.67 6.65
C ASP A 97 2.31 31.26 6.45
N ASP A 98 3.04 30.22 6.88
CA ASP A 98 2.59 28.82 6.97
C ASP A 98 1.78 28.52 8.25
N ALA A 99 1.55 29.52 9.11
CA ALA A 99 0.73 29.32 10.29
C ALA A 99 -0.74 29.32 9.88
N ILE A 100 -1.31 28.11 9.81
CA ILE A 100 -2.75 27.89 9.80
C ILE A 100 -3.36 28.80 10.86
N ILE A 101 -4.25 29.71 10.46
CA ILE A 101 -4.89 30.65 11.38
C ILE A 101 -5.53 29.83 12.49
N ALA A 102 -5.33 30.18 13.76
CA ALA A 102 -5.97 29.49 14.87
C ALA A 102 -7.50 29.51 14.67
N GLY A 103 -8.08 28.37 14.27
CA GLY A 103 -9.46 28.25 13.78
C GLY A 103 -9.63 27.57 12.41
N GLU A 104 -8.55 27.42 11.63
CA GLU A 104 -8.52 26.77 10.31
C GLU A 104 -7.84 25.38 10.33
N GLU A 105 -7.25 24.96 11.45
CA GLU A 105 -6.63 23.63 11.54
C GLU A 105 -7.70 22.54 11.67
N ASP A 106 -7.60 21.51 10.83
CA ASP A 106 -8.55 20.40 10.85
C ASP A 106 -8.39 19.61 12.16
N PRO A 107 -9.43 19.55 13.01
CA PRO A 107 -9.31 19.08 14.40
C PRO A 107 -8.84 17.62 14.54
N LEU A 108 -8.97 16.82 13.47
CA LEU A 108 -8.59 15.42 13.42
C LEU A 108 -7.21 15.18 12.77
N TYR A 109 -6.58 16.19 12.15
CA TYR A 109 -5.26 16.05 11.49
C TYR A 109 -4.19 15.46 12.42
N LYS A 110 -4.18 15.89 13.69
CA LYS A 110 -3.28 15.37 14.74
C LYS A 110 -3.34 13.83 14.94
N TYR A 111 -4.43 13.18 14.53
CA TYR A 111 -4.59 11.73 14.61
C TYR A 111 -4.24 11.01 13.30
N GLN A 112 -4.03 11.73 12.20
CA GLN A 112 -3.65 11.18 10.88
C GLN A 112 -2.16 10.84 10.82
N TRP A 113 -1.78 9.79 11.56
CA TRP A 113 -0.39 9.30 11.57
C TRP A 113 0.16 8.98 10.17
N HIS A 114 -0.70 8.60 9.23
CA HIS A 114 -0.28 8.31 7.85
C HIS A 114 0.23 9.55 7.11
N LEU A 115 -0.18 10.76 7.51
CA LEU A 115 0.36 12.02 7.01
C LEU A 115 1.58 12.45 7.85
N HIS A 116 1.46 12.37 9.18
CA HIS A 116 2.53 12.72 10.10
C HIS A 116 2.49 11.84 11.36
N ASN A 117 3.42 10.90 11.46
CA ASN A 117 3.51 9.97 12.58
C ASN A 117 4.41 10.54 13.66
N THR A 118 3.82 10.98 14.75
CA THR A 118 4.47 11.49 15.96
C THR A 118 4.34 10.50 17.13
N LYS A 119 4.11 9.21 16.85
CA LYS A 119 3.75 8.16 17.83
C LYS A 119 2.38 8.38 18.48
N GLN A 120 1.46 9.04 17.78
CA GLN A 120 0.07 9.09 18.22
C GLN A 120 -0.58 7.70 18.13
N LYS A 121 -1.54 7.43 19.01
CA LYS A 121 -2.26 6.16 19.04
C LYS A 121 -3.36 6.05 17.99
N ASN A 122 -3.86 7.19 17.49
CA ASN A 122 -5.07 7.24 16.66
C ASN A 122 -6.19 6.33 17.21
N PHE A 123 -6.52 6.51 18.49
CA PHE A 123 -7.53 5.74 19.23
C PHE A 123 -7.26 4.24 19.41
N ALA A 124 -6.09 3.72 19.02
CA ALA A 124 -5.66 2.36 19.32
C ALA A 124 -5.01 2.23 20.72
N GLN A 125 -4.74 1.00 21.16
CA GLN A 125 -4.06 0.70 22.43
C GLN A 125 -2.58 1.11 22.37
N GLU A 126 -1.90 0.74 21.29
CA GLU A 126 -0.47 0.94 21.08
C GLU A 126 -0.19 2.01 20.01
N PRO A 127 0.88 2.82 20.18
CA PRO A 127 1.29 3.78 19.18
C PRO A 127 2.08 3.15 18.02
N GLY A 128 2.27 3.94 16.97
CA GLY A 128 3.26 3.69 15.92
C GLY A 128 4.70 4.06 16.33
N VAL A 129 5.58 4.08 15.33
CA VAL A 129 6.95 4.61 15.40
C VAL A 129 7.00 5.94 14.64
N ALA A 130 7.61 6.97 15.22
CA ALA A 130 7.67 8.29 14.60
C ALA A 130 8.39 8.24 13.24
N GLY A 131 7.91 9.02 12.27
CA GLY A 131 8.44 9.04 10.90
C GLY A 131 8.01 7.84 10.05
N GLU A 132 7.24 6.90 10.60
CA GLU A 132 6.60 5.85 9.83
C GLU A 132 5.30 6.37 9.18
N ASP A 133 5.45 7.26 8.20
CA ASP A 133 4.39 7.98 7.46
C ASP A 133 4.81 8.22 6.00
N ILE A 134 4.06 9.02 5.23
CA ILE A 134 4.36 9.31 3.82
C ILE A 134 5.33 10.47 3.57
N ASN A 135 5.91 11.03 4.63
CA ASN A 135 6.83 12.16 4.58
C ASN A 135 6.27 13.36 3.77
N ILE A 136 5.10 13.87 4.17
CA ILE A 136 4.46 15.04 3.51
C ILE A 136 4.70 16.36 4.25
N ASN A 137 5.24 16.33 5.48
CA ASN A 137 5.41 17.51 6.34
C ASN A 137 6.11 18.71 5.69
N GLY A 138 7.10 18.47 4.81
CA GLY A 138 7.85 19.54 4.13
C GLY A 138 7.04 20.31 3.08
N ILE A 139 5.87 19.78 2.70
CA ILE A 139 5.01 20.32 1.64
C ILE A 139 3.55 20.49 2.06
N VAL A 140 3.12 19.93 3.19
CA VAL A 140 1.71 19.85 3.58
C VAL A 140 1.04 21.22 3.71
N THR A 141 1.75 22.27 4.12
CA THR A 141 1.19 23.63 4.22
C THR A 141 1.25 24.44 2.93
N LYS A 142 1.87 23.91 1.87
CA LYS A 142 2.14 24.67 0.64
C LYS A 142 1.02 24.50 -0.37
N ASP A 143 0.46 25.62 -0.83
CA ASP A 143 -0.63 25.64 -1.81
C ASP A 143 -0.22 25.10 -3.20
N GLU A 144 1.06 25.13 -3.54
CA GLU A 144 1.57 24.58 -4.80
C GLU A 144 1.63 23.04 -4.85
N PHE A 145 1.39 22.35 -3.72
CA PHE A 145 1.50 20.88 -3.59
C PHE A 145 0.25 20.25 -2.97
N ASN A 146 -0.94 20.64 -3.46
CA ASN A 146 -2.22 20.25 -2.88
C ASN A 146 -3.11 19.42 -3.83
N GLY A 147 -2.62 19.12 -5.04
CA GLY A 147 -3.32 18.30 -6.04
C GLY A 147 -4.33 19.07 -6.89
N GLU A 148 -4.32 20.39 -6.86
CA GLU A 148 -5.19 21.22 -7.69
C GLU A 148 -5.04 20.89 -9.19
N GLY A 149 -6.18 20.89 -9.90
CA GLY A 149 -6.25 20.59 -11.33
C GLY A 149 -6.25 19.11 -11.70
N ILE A 150 -6.16 18.19 -10.72
CA ILE A 150 -6.17 16.74 -10.96
C ILE A 150 -7.54 16.14 -10.69
N LEU A 151 -8.06 15.34 -11.63
CA LEU A 151 -9.33 14.61 -11.48
C LEU A 151 -9.10 13.13 -11.15
N ILE A 152 -9.70 12.67 -10.05
CA ILE A 152 -9.54 11.30 -9.54
C ILE A 152 -10.90 10.59 -9.50
N ALA A 153 -10.98 9.42 -10.11
CA ALA A 153 -12.14 8.54 -9.97
C ALA A 153 -11.94 7.55 -8.81
N VAL A 154 -12.89 7.55 -7.88
CA VAL A 154 -13.01 6.52 -6.83
C VAL A 154 -13.90 5.40 -7.38
N VAL A 155 -13.26 4.33 -7.87
CA VAL A 155 -13.94 3.16 -8.44
C VAL A 155 -14.16 2.14 -7.31
N ASP A 156 -15.35 2.16 -6.72
CA ASP A 156 -15.63 1.49 -5.45
C ASP A 156 -17.09 0.98 -5.37
N THR A 157 -17.63 0.91 -4.15
CA THR A 157 -18.98 0.47 -3.79
C THR A 157 -20.01 1.62 -3.75
N GLY A 158 -19.56 2.87 -3.88
CA GLY A 158 -20.36 4.07 -3.65
C GLY A 158 -19.51 5.17 -3.04
N LEU A 159 -20.03 6.40 -2.98
CA LEU A 159 -19.31 7.55 -2.41
C LEU A 159 -20.31 8.59 -1.93
N GLU A 160 -20.22 9.02 -0.68
CA GLU A 160 -21.08 10.08 -0.15
C GLU A 160 -20.59 11.46 -0.61
N ILE A 161 -21.08 11.89 -1.78
CA ILE A 161 -20.62 13.13 -2.42
C ILE A 161 -20.98 14.42 -1.66
N ASN A 162 -21.98 14.37 -0.77
CA ASN A 162 -22.42 15.52 0.02
C ASN A 162 -21.82 15.55 1.43
N HIS A 163 -20.86 14.65 1.72
CA HIS A 163 -20.15 14.66 2.99
C HIS A 163 -19.51 16.05 3.23
N MET A 164 -19.62 16.56 4.46
CA MET A 164 -19.24 17.94 4.78
C MET A 164 -17.81 18.30 4.39
N ASP A 165 -16.93 17.30 4.44
CA ASP A 165 -15.48 17.40 4.19
C ASP A 165 -15.07 16.96 2.78
N LEU A 166 -16.02 16.55 1.93
CA LEU A 166 -15.75 16.09 0.56
C LEU A 166 -16.43 16.96 -0.50
N LYS A 167 -17.62 17.51 -0.20
CA LYS A 167 -18.51 18.17 -1.17
C LYS A 167 -17.83 19.22 -2.05
N ASN A 168 -16.88 19.98 -1.51
CA ASN A 168 -16.16 21.04 -2.23
C ASN A 168 -15.18 20.49 -3.26
N ASN A 169 -14.75 19.24 -3.09
CA ASN A 169 -13.85 18.52 -3.99
C ASN A 169 -14.58 17.56 -4.93
N ILE A 170 -15.90 17.41 -4.83
CA ILE A 170 -16.67 16.61 -5.81
C ILE A 170 -16.96 17.42 -7.06
N VAL A 171 -16.80 16.81 -8.24
CA VAL A 171 -17.32 17.36 -9.50
C VAL A 171 -18.82 17.10 -9.60
N PRO A 172 -19.68 18.14 -9.57
CA PRO A 172 -21.13 17.95 -9.64
C PRO A 172 -21.54 17.23 -10.93
N GLY A 173 -22.34 16.17 -10.81
CA GLY A 173 -22.82 15.39 -11.96
C GLY A 173 -21.75 14.54 -12.67
N GLY A 174 -20.52 14.49 -12.16
CA GLY A 174 -19.45 13.64 -12.73
C GLY A 174 -19.48 12.18 -12.28
N SER A 175 -20.20 11.87 -11.20
CA SER A 175 -20.29 10.51 -10.63
C SER A 175 -21.27 9.62 -11.40
N ARG A 176 -21.05 8.30 -11.36
CA ARG A 176 -21.86 7.30 -12.06
C ARG A 176 -22.37 6.21 -11.12
N GLU A 177 -23.68 6.00 -11.18
CA GLU A 177 -24.37 4.88 -10.56
C GLU A 177 -24.43 3.70 -11.55
N PHE A 178 -23.98 2.52 -11.12
CA PHE A 178 -23.99 1.25 -11.84
C PHE A 178 -24.87 0.26 -11.08
N THR A 179 -26.18 0.52 -10.97
CA THR A 179 -27.15 -0.45 -10.45
C THR A 179 -28.14 -0.86 -11.55
N GLU A 180 -28.77 -2.03 -11.41
CA GLU A 180 -29.76 -2.49 -12.40
C GLU A 180 -30.86 -1.43 -12.61
N GLY A 181 -31.11 -1.07 -13.88
CA GLY A 181 -32.06 -0.01 -14.26
C GLY A 181 -31.59 1.43 -14.01
N ARG A 182 -30.42 1.65 -13.40
CA ARG A 182 -29.85 2.98 -13.10
C ARG A 182 -28.39 3.04 -13.52
N ASN A 183 -28.16 3.38 -14.79
CA ASN A 183 -26.85 3.67 -15.35
C ASN A 183 -26.89 5.09 -15.93
N TYR A 184 -26.71 6.11 -15.08
CA TYR A 184 -26.75 7.52 -15.47
C TYR A 184 -25.78 8.37 -14.64
N LEU A 185 -25.37 9.52 -15.19
CA LEU A 185 -24.59 10.52 -14.46
C LEU A 185 -25.45 11.14 -13.37
N THR A 186 -24.95 11.19 -12.15
CA THR A 186 -25.76 11.56 -10.98
C THR A 186 -25.04 12.56 -10.08
N SER A 187 -25.83 13.49 -9.55
CA SER A 187 -25.46 14.35 -8.42
C SER A 187 -25.85 13.72 -7.08
N ASN A 188 -26.17 12.43 -7.06
CA ASN A 188 -26.48 11.66 -5.85
C ASN A 188 -26.22 10.17 -6.10
N ILE A 189 -24.95 9.75 -6.06
CA ILE A 189 -24.56 8.34 -6.13
C ILE A 189 -24.82 7.66 -4.78
N SER A 190 -25.18 6.37 -4.80
CA SER A 190 -25.44 5.62 -3.57
C SER A 190 -24.25 5.74 -2.61
N PRO A 191 -24.44 6.22 -1.36
CA PRO A 191 -23.36 6.39 -0.41
C PRO A 191 -22.87 5.02 0.08
N SER A 192 -21.58 4.91 0.35
CA SER A 192 -20.96 3.70 0.90
C SER A 192 -19.78 4.05 1.80
N ARG A 193 -19.69 3.41 2.96
CA ARG A 193 -18.64 3.63 3.95
C ARG A 193 -17.24 3.42 3.38
N HIS A 194 -17.07 2.41 2.52
CA HIS A 194 -15.76 2.07 1.98
C HIS A 194 -15.27 3.16 1.01
N GLY A 195 -16.03 3.45 -0.04
CA GLY A 195 -15.62 4.48 -1.01
C GLY A 195 -15.62 5.91 -0.45
N THR A 196 -16.47 6.24 0.54
CA THR A 196 -16.36 7.52 1.27
C THR A 196 -15.05 7.60 2.06
N SER A 197 -14.65 6.50 2.74
CA SER A 197 -13.37 6.45 3.47
C SER A 197 -12.16 6.57 2.54
N VAL A 198 -12.22 5.91 1.38
CA VAL A 198 -11.23 6.03 0.31
C VAL A 198 -11.12 7.48 -0.17
N ALA A 199 -12.25 8.15 -0.42
CA ALA A 199 -12.28 9.53 -0.88
C ALA A 199 -11.68 10.52 0.12
N GLY A 200 -11.96 10.36 1.41
CA GLY A 200 -11.39 11.22 2.46
C GLY A 200 -9.86 11.14 2.54
N ILE A 201 -9.29 9.94 2.37
CA ILE A 201 -7.83 9.77 2.31
C ILE A 201 -7.25 10.52 1.12
N ILE A 202 -7.92 10.48 -0.03
CA ILE A 202 -7.44 11.14 -1.26
C ILE A 202 -7.52 12.65 -1.10
N ALA A 203 -8.72 13.19 -0.86
CA ALA A 203 -9.00 14.62 -0.98
C ALA A 203 -10.15 15.08 -0.06
N ALA A 204 -10.18 14.65 1.21
CA ALA A 204 -10.83 15.48 2.22
C ALA A 204 -10.25 16.89 2.16
N GLU A 205 -11.13 17.89 2.19
CA GLU A 205 -10.73 19.29 2.14
C GLU A 205 -9.80 19.60 3.32
N GLY A 206 -8.70 20.27 3.04
CA GLY A 206 -7.68 20.56 4.03
C GLY A 206 -7.76 22.00 4.49
N TRP A 207 -7.46 22.21 5.78
CA TRP A 207 -7.41 23.50 6.45
C TRP A 207 -8.73 24.27 6.38
N ASN A 208 -9.84 23.57 6.60
CA ASN A 208 -11.19 24.14 6.63
C ASN A 208 -11.80 24.15 8.05
N GLY A 209 -11.03 23.75 9.07
CA GLY A 209 -11.46 23.67 10.46
C GLY A 209 -12.45 22.53 10.74
N VAL A 210 -12.58 21.58 9.81
CA VAL A 210 -13.51 20.44 9.86
C VAL A 210 -12.70 19.15 9.70
N GLY A 211 -13.09 18.10 10.42
CA GLY A 211 -12.60 16.77 10.11
C GLY A 211 -11.08 16.63 10.15
N GLY A 212 -10.55 15.94 9.14
CA GLY A 212 -9.12 15.81 8.88
C GLY A 212 -8.82 16.33 7.49
N ARG A 213 -7.80 15.78 6.83
CA ARG A 213 -7.35 16.24 5.52
C ARG A 213 -6.97 15.09 4.60
N GLY A 214 -7.25 15.23 3.31
CA GLY A 214 -6.76 14.31 2.28
C GLY A 214 -5.30 14.57 1.91
N VAL A 215 -4.62 13.59 1.34
CA VAL A 215 -3.25 13.73 0.83
C VAL A 215 -3.15 14.84 -0.24
N ALA A 216 -4.19 14.97 -1.08
CA ALA A 216 -4.33 15.96 -2.14
C ALA A 216 -5.62 16.77 -1.95
N PRO A 217 -5.69 17.69 -0.97
CA PRO A 217 -6.94 18.30 -0.51
C PRO A 217 -7.62 19.26 -1.51
N LYS A 218 -7.00 19.56 -2.65
CA LYS A 218 -7.59 20.37 -3.74
C LYS A 218 -7.80 19.58 -5.03
N ALA A 219 -7.47 18.28 -5.05
CA ALA A 219 -7.83 17.40 -6.15
C ALA A 219 -9.35 17.27 -6.25
N LYS A 220 -9.87 17.15 -7.47
CA LYS A 220 -11.28 16.90 -7.73
C LYS A 220 -11.56 15.41 -7.82
N MET A 221 -12.75 15.02 -7.36
CA MET A 221 -13.16 13.62 -7.28
C MET A 221 -14.51 13.37 -7.94
N ILE A 222 -14.65 12.17 -8.49
CA ILE A 222 -15.91 11.56 -8.92
C ILE A 222 -15.99 10.13 -8.38
N GLY A 223 -17.20 9.64 -8.12
CA GLY A 223 -17.45 8.30 -7.62
C GLY A 223 -18.07 7.39 -8.67
N PHE A 224 -17.59 6.15 -8.77
CA PHE A 224 -18.15 5.08 -9.60
C PHE A 224 -18.40 3.86 -8.72
N ASN A 225 -19.66 3.49 -8.47
CA ASN A 225 -20.01 2.37 -7.60
C ASN A 225 -19.97 1.01 -8.32
N LEU A 226 -18.96 0.80 -9.17
CA LEU A 226 -18.75 -0.39 -10.00
C LEU A 226 -18.89 -1.70 -9.23
N LEU A 227 -18.50 -1.73 -7.95
CA LEU A 227 -18.55 -2.94 -7.12
C LEU A 227 -19.97 -3.38 -6.76
N LYS A 228 -21.00 -2.58 -7.06
CA LYS A 228 -22.42 -2.96 -6.92
C LYS A 228 -22.94 -3.75 -8.11
N ASN A 229 -22.37 -3.57 -9.31
CA ASN A 229 -22.74 -4.33 -10.51
C ASN A 229 -21.55 -4.43 -11.47
N GLN A 230 -20.88 -5.57 -11.39
CA GLN A 230 -19.68 -5.85 -12.18
C GLN A 230 -20.03 -6.65 -13.44
N ASN A 231 -19.80 -6.03 -14.59
CA ASN A 231 -19.79 -6.69 -15.89
C ASN A 231 -18.76 -6.01 -16.80
N ILE A 232 -18.45 -6.62 -17.94
CA ILE A 232 -17.40 -6.14 -18.86
C ILE A 232 -17.64 -4.68 -19.26
N ALA A 233 -18.87 -4.31 -19.65
CA ALA A 233 -19.20 -2.96 -20.10
C ALA A 233 -19.04 -1.91 -18.99
N ASN A 234 -19.46 -2.23 -17.77
CA ASN A 234 -19.31 -1.35 -16.61
C ASN A 234 -17.84 -1.17 -16.23
N PHE A 235 -17.03 -2.25 -16.26
CA PHE A 235 -15.58 -2.15 -16.04
C PHE A 235 -14.92 -1.22 -17.06
N ILE A 236 -15.20 -1.41 -18.35
CA ILE A 236 -14.63 -0.57 -19.42
C ILE A 236 -15.02 0.89 -19.20
N SER A 237 -16.30 1.16 -18.94
CA SER A 237 -16.82 2.51 -18.75
C SER A 237 -16.24 3.20 -17.51
N ALA A 238 -16.09 2.48 -16.40
CA ALA A 238 -15.54 3.02 -15.16
C ALA A 238 -14.02 3.25 -15.21
N LEU A 239 -13.30 2.63 -16.16
CA LEU A 239 -11.85 2.71 -16.31
C LEU A 239 -11.42 3.59 -17.50
N GLY A 240 -12.25 4.57 -17.87
CA GLY A 240 -11.94 5.59 -18.87
C GLY A 240 -12.41 5.27 -20.29
N GLY A 241 -13.15 4.19 -20.50
CA GLY A 241 -13.69 3.80 -21.81
C GLY A 241 -14.98 4.50 -22.20
N ALA A 242 -15.46 5.48 -21.42
CA ALA A 242 -16.70 6.21 -21.66
C ALA A 242 -16.49 7.73 -21.60
N ASP A 243 -17.40 8.49 -22.21
CA ASP A 243 -17.30 9.96 -22.26
C ASP A 243 -17.22 10.63 -20.88
N PHE A 244 -17.86 10.05 -19.86
CA PHE A 244 -17.85 10.59 -18.51
C PHE A 244 -16.58 10.26 -17.72
N SER A 245 -15.73 9.35 -18.22
CA SER A 245 -14.53 8.87 -17.53
C SER A 245 -13.25 9.14 -18.29
N LYS A 246 -13.31 9.64 -19.53
CA LYS A 246 -12.12 9.93 -20.37
C LYS A 246 -11.25 11.09 -19.87
N GLU A 247 -11.83 12.02 -19.10
CA GLU A 247 -11.13 13.18 -18.53
C GLU A 247 -10.46 12.86 -17.17
N VAL A 248 -10.63 11.64 -16.66
CA VAL A 248 -10.05 11.23 -15.38
C VAL A 248 -8.54 11.03 -15.53
N ASP A 249 -7.77 11.61 -14.61
CA ASP A 249 -6.33 11.41 -14.55
C ASP A 249 -5.96 10.11 -13.83
N ILE A 250 -6.55 9.89 -12.66
CA ILE A 250 -6.19 8.81 -11.74
C ILE A 250 -7.43 7.97 -11.41
N PHE A 251 -7.33 6.67 -11.61
CA PHE A 251 -8.36 5.71 -11.24
C PHE A 251 -7.91 4.95 -9.98
N ASN A 252 -8.54 5.27 -8.85
CA ASN A 252 -8.35 4.54 -7.61
C ASN A 252 -9.20 3.26 -7.61
N GLN A 253 -8.55 2.12 -7.42
CA GLN A 253 -9.15 0.79 -7.42
C GLN A 253 -8.85 0.09 -6.09
N SER A 254 -9.52 0.54 -5.05
CA SER A 254 -9.41 0.00 -3.68
C SER A 254 -10.13 -1.35 -3.52
N TYR A 255 -9.94 -2.25 -4.49
CA TYR A 255 -10.53 -3.59 -4.52
C TYR A 255 -9.57 -4.61 -5.11
N SER A 256 -9.78 -5.88 -4.77
CA SER A 256 -9.06 -7.01 -5.35
C SER A 256 -9.98 -8.21 -5.47
N THR A 257 -9.66 -9.14 -6.37
CA THR A 257 -10.45 -10.36 -6.54
C THR A 257 -9.94 -11.45 -5.60
N ASN A 258 -10.81 -12.04 -4.79
CA ASN A 258 -10.49 -13.16 -3.90
C ASN A 258 -10.81 -14.47 -4.60
N THR A 259 -9.84 -15.37 -4.64
CA THR A 259 -9.98 -16.69 -5.27
C THR A 259 -9.00 -17.68 -4.62
N ASN A 260 -9.36 -18.95 -4.62
CA ASN A 260 -8.54 -20.10 -4.24
C ASN A 260 -8.24 -21.02 -5.43
N HIS A 261 -8.55 -20.58 -6.65
CA HIS A 261 -8.26 -21.25 -7.91
C HIS A 261 -7.83 -20.23 -8.97
N VAL A 262 -7.22 -20.70 -10.06
CA VAL A 262 -6.80 -19.81 -11.15
C VAL A 262 -8.03 -19.18 -11.81
N ILE A 263 -8.00 -17.86 -11.96
CA ILE A 263 -9.01 -17.09 -12.69
C ILE A 263 -8.31 -16.20 -13.71
N HIS A 264 -9.05 -15.82 -14.75
CA HIS A 264 -8.54 -14.95 -15.81
C HIS A 264 -9.29 -13.63 -15.84
N SER A 265 -8.58 -12.56 -16.23
CA SER A 265 -9.25 -11.32 -16.58
C SER A 265 -9.86 -11.45 -17.97
N TYR A 266 -11.01 -10.81 -18.18
CA TYR A 266 -11.60 -10.69 -19.51
C TYR A 266 -10.64 -9.91 -20.43
N PRO A 267 -10.37 -10.38 -21.67
CA PRO A 267 -9.48 -9.71 -22.60
C PRO A 267 -9.86 -8.26 -22.88
N GLU A 268 -11.16 -7.95 -22.89
CA GLU A 268 -11.68 -6.60 -23.12
C GLU A 268 -11.34 -5.65 -21.95
N ILE A 269 -11.31 -6.17 -20.73
CA ILE A 269 -10.89 -5.40 -19.54
C ILE A 269 -9.37 -5.20 -19.58
N GLU A 270 -8.58 -6.24 -19.91
CA GLU A 270 -7.12 -6.09 -20.08
C GLU A 270 -6.80 -5.05 -21.17
N ALA A 271 -7.54 -5.07 -22.27
CA ALA A 271 -7.42 -4.12 -23.36
C ALA A 271 -7.76 -2.69 -22.91
N GLN A 272 -8.75 -2.49 -22.03
CA GLN A 272 -9.07 -1.15 -21.53
C GLN A 272 -7.91 -0.52 -20.75
N TYR A 273 -7.24 -1.26 -19.86
CA TYR A 273 -6.05 -0.74 -19.15
C TYR A 273 -4.95 -0.32 -20.14
N LYS A 274 -4.74 -1.13 -21.19
CA LYS A 274 -3.80 -0.83 -22.26
C LYS A 274 -4.20 0.40 -23.06
N PHE A 275 -5.46 0.51 -23.48
CA PHE A 275 -5.95 1.66 -24.25
C PHE A 275 -5.92 2.95 -23.44
N GLY A 276 -6.25 2.89 -22.15
CA GLY A 276 -6.15 4.04 -21.26
C GLY A 276 -4.73 4.59 -21.13
N THR A 277 -3.72 3.71 -21.13
CA THR A 277 -2.30 4.07 -20.97
C THR A 277 -1.56 4.37 -22.26
N LEU A 278 -1.85 3.65 -23.34
CA LEU A 278 -1.11 3.70 -24.61
C LEU A 278 -1.92 4.25 -25.79
N GLY A 279 -3.24 4.38 -25.66
CA GLY A 279 -4.14 4.69 -26.77
C GLY A 279 -4.50 3.46 -27.62
N LYS A 280 -5.30 3.69 -28.66
CA LYS A 280 -5.77 2.64 -29.58
C LYS A 280 -5.87 3.18 -31.01
N GLY A 281 -5.03 2.67 -31.91
CA GLY A 281 -5.02 3.12 -33.31
C GLY A 281 -4.77 4.63 -33.40
N ASN A 282 -5.74 5.37 -33.95
CA ASN A 282 -5.67 6.84 -34.05
C ASN A 282 -6.19 7.58 -32.80
N MET A 283 -6.68 6.85 -31.77
CA MET A 283 -7.12 7.45 -30.52
C MET A 283 -5.92 7.59 -29.58
N PRO A 284 -5.60 8.80 -29.10
CA PRO A 284 -4.52 8.97 -28.13
C PRO A 284 -4.87 8.26 -26.82
N ALA A 285 -3.86 7.99 -26.00
CA ALA A 285 -4.08 7.59 -24.62
C ALA A 285 -4.90 8.65 -23.86
N LEU A 286 -5.48 8.29 -22.72
CA LEU A 286 -6.15 9.25 -21.85
C LEU A 286 -5.15 10.29 -21.33
N ARG A 287 -5.65 11.36 -20.69
CA ARG A 287 -4.82 12.50 -20.24
C ARG A 287 -4.02 13.12 -21.39
N GLU A 288 -4.69 13.40 -22.50
CA GLU A 288 -4.08 14.05 -23.67
C GLU A 288 -2.87 13.27 -24.24
N GLY A 289 -2.92 11.93 -24.21
CA GLY A 289 -1.82 11.07 -24.65
C GLY A 289 -0.75 10.76 -23.59
N LYS A 290 -0.83 11.34 -22.37
CA LYS A 290 0.08 11.04 -21.26
C LYS A 290 -0.20 9.69 -20.60
N GLY A 291 -1.39 9.14 -20.83
CA GLY A 291 -1.88 7.86 -20.35
C GLY A 291 -2.46 7.91 -18.94
N ALA A 292 -3.59 7.24 -18.76
CA ALA A 292 -4.27 7.10 -17.47
C ALA A 292 -3.39 6.45 -16.41
N ILE A 293 -3.62 6.82 -15.15
CA ILE A 293 -2.93 6.24 -14.02
C ILE A 293 -3.88 5.35 -13.24
N TYR A 294 -3.58 4.05 -13.22
CA TYR A 294 -4.39 3.06 -12.51
C TYR A 294 -3.70 2.66 -11.20
N VAL A 295 -4.28 3.01 -10.06
CA VAL A 295 -3.73 2.67 -8.73
C VAL A 295 -4.61 1.59 -8.11
N LYS A 296 -4.02 0.43 -7.80
CA LYS A 296 -4.77 -0.77 -7.41
C LYS A 296 -4.29 -1.35 -6.09
N ALA A 297 -5.22 -1.67 -5.20
CA ALA A 297 -4.92 -2.37 -3.96
C ALA A 297 -4.39 -3.79 -4.24
N ALA A 298 -3.29 -4.16 -3.57
CA ALA A 298 -2.66 -5.48 -3.69
C ALA A 298 -3.55 -6.64 -3.18
N GLY A 299 -4.40 -6.36 -2.18
CA GLY A 299 -5.26 -7.35 -1.52
C GLY A 299 -4.94 -7.52 -0.03
N ASN A 300 -5.89 -8.10 0.70
CA ASN A 300 -5.83 -8.23 2.16
C ASN A 300 -5.79 -9.70 2.62
N GLY A 301 -5.29 -10.60 1.77
CA GLY A 301 -5.35 -12.03 2.00
C GLY A 301 -4.04 -12.64 2.48
N PHE A 302 -3.23 -11.95 3.28
CA PHE A 302 -1.97 -12.54 3.75
C PHE A 302 -2.20 -13.79 4.61
N SER A 303 -3.14 -13.72 5.55
CA SER A 303 -3.42 -14.82 6.48
C SER A 303 -4.44 -15.80 5.92
N SER A 304 -5.55 -15.33 5.33
CA SER A 304 -6.59 -16.17 4.75
C SER A 304 -7.24 -15.47 3.55
N ILE A 305 -7.93 -16.24 2.71
CA ILE A 305 -8.76 -15.70 1.62
C ILE A 305 -10.22 -15.84 2.04
N LYS A 306 -10.98 -14.75 1.88
CA LYS A 306 -12.38 -14.69 2.26
C LYS A 306 -13.29 -14.41 1.08
N ASP A 307 -14.51 -14.96 1.12
CA ASP A 307 -15.58 -14.59 0.19
C ASP A 307 -16.22 -13.23 0.56
N SER A 308 -17.26 -12.85 -0.18
CA SER A 308 -18.02 -11.62 0.07
C SER A 308 -18.81 -11.62 1.39
N ASP A 309 -19.13 -12.81 1.90
CA ASP A 309 -19.85 -13.01 3.16
C ASP A 309 -18.88 -13.13 4.36
N ASN A 310 -17.58 -12.89 4.12
CA ASN A 310 -16.49 -12.91 5.09
C ASN A 310 -16.22 -14.32 5.68
N ASN A 311 -16.63 -15.39 4.99
CA ASN A 311 -16.22 -16.75 5.29
C ASN A 311 -14.84 -17.04 4.70
N ASP A 312 -14.01 -17.80 5.40
CA ASP A 312 -12.72 -18.25 4.86
C ASP A 312 -12.96 -19.30 3.77
N ILE A 313 -12.60 -18.96 2.53
CA ILE A 313 -12.55 -19.91 1.40
C ILE A 313 -11.18 -20.58 1.29
N SER A 314 -10.19 -20.07 2.02
CA SER A 314 -8.87 -20.68 2.18
C SER A 314 -8.24 -20.15 3.47
N GLU A 315 -7.98 -21.06 4.42
CA GLU A 315 -7.43 -20.70 5.73
C GLU A 315 -5.90 -20.61 5.72
N CYS A 316 -5.24 -21.22 4.73
CA CYS A 316 -3.80 -21.24 4.51
C CYS A 316 -2.97 -21.40 5.80
N ILE A 317 -3.26 -22.44 6.58
CA ILE A 317 -2.60 -22.71 7.87
C ILE A 317 -1.07 -22.75 7.71
N ALA A 318 -0.57 -23.36 6.63
CA ALA A 318 0.85 -23.45 6.36
C ALA A 318 1.47 -22.06 6.06
N SER A 319 0.82 -21.23 5.24
CA SER A 319 1.28 -19.84 5.03
C SER A 319 1.36 -19.05 6.33
N LYS A 320 0.33 -19.12 7.19
CA LYS A 320 0.33 -18.43 8.49
C LYS A 320 1.53 -18.85 9.34
N ARG A 321 1.82 -20.16 9.41
CA ARG A 321 2.94 -20.70 10.19
C ARG A 321 4.28 -20.18 9.66
N HIS A 322 4.46 -20.15 8.35
CA HIS A 322 5.69 -19.70 7.72
C HIS A 322 5.76 -18.18 7.50
N GLN A 323 4.72 -17.42 7.83
CA GLN A 323 4.62 -15.99 7.50
C GLN A 323 4.75 -15.73 5.99
N LEU A 324 4.00 -16.50 5.19
CA LEU A 324 3.88 -16.33 3.75
C LEU A 324 2.48 -15.81 3.39
N SER A 325 2.33 -15.29 2.18
CA SER A 325 1.03 -14.79 1.72
C SER A 325 0.14 -15.95 1.26
N CYS A 326 -1.00 -16.10 1.91
CA CYS A 326 -2.06 -16.99 1.47
C CYS A 326 -2.57 -16.57 0.09
N LYS A 327 -3.01 -15.32 -0.06
CA LYS A 327 -3.29 -14.69 -1.34
C LYS A 327 -2.04 -13.96 -1.82
N ASN A 328 -1.26 -14.58 -2.69
CA ASN A 328 -0.19 -13.89 -3.40
C ASN A 328 -0.80 -12.83 -4.35
N THR A 329 -0.14 -11.69 -4.54
CA THR A 329 -0.67 -10.60 -5.37
C THR A 329 -0.86 -11.00 -6.83
N ASN A 330 -0.09 -11.97 -7.35
CA ASN A 330 -0.26 -12.50 -8.71
C ASN A 330 -1.49 -13.42 -8.88
N MET A 331 -2.21 -13.79 -7.80
CA MET A 331 -3.46 -14.56 -7.91
C MET A 331 -4.65 -13.72 -8.38
N ASP A 332 -4.56 -12.38 -8.30
CA ASP A 332 -5.51 -11.48 -8.95
C ASP A 332 -4.97 -11.16 -10.37
N PRO A 333 -5.63 -11.61 -11.45
CA PRO A 333 -5.10 -11.46 -12.81
C PRO A 333 -4.92 -9.98 -13.20
N LYS A 334 -5.67 -9.05 -12.61
CA LYS A 334 -5.53 -7.61 -12.89
C LYS A 334 -4.26 -7.02 -12.28
N ASN A 335 -3.73 -7.61 -11.20
CA ASN A 335 -2.44 -7.22 -10.63
C ASN A 335 -1.27 -7.66 -11.52
N THR A 336 -1.49 -8.58 -12.45
CA THR A 336 -0.46 -9.04 -13.40
C THR A 336 -0.33 -8.13 -14.63
N LEU A 337 -1.14 -7.08 -14.71
CA LEU A 337 -1.10 -6.11 -15.80
C LEU A 337 -0.11 -4.97 -15.47
N PRO A 338 0.91 -4.71 -16.31
CA PRO A 338 1.96 -3.75 -16.00
C PRO A 338 1.48 -2.28 -15.96
N TYR A 339 0.26 -2.02 -16.46
CA TYR A 339 -0.40 -0.72 -16.45
C TYR A 339 -0.89 -0.31 -15.05
N ASN A 340 -1.11 -1.28 -14.15
CA ASN A 340 -1.51 -1.00 -12.78
C ASN A 340 -0.30 -0.70 -11.90
N ILE A 341 -0.44 0.31 -11.05
CA ILE A 341 0.43 0.54 -9.88
C ILE A 341 -0.21 -0.23 -8.72
N VAL A 342 0.29 -1.45 -8.47
CA VAL A 342 -0.20 -2.30 -7.38
C VAL A 342 0.43 -1.88 -6.06
N VAL A 343 -0.41 -1.61 -5.05
CA VAL A 343 0.00 -0.98 -3.79
C VAL A 343 -0.15 -1.92 -2.60
N GLY A 344 0.96 -2.19 -1.91
CA GLY A 344 1.00 -2.90 -0.63
C GLY A 344 0.71 -1.99 0.56
N ALA A 345 0.32 -2.58 1.69
CA ALA A 345 0.01 -1.84 2.92
C ALA A 345 1.09 -2.02 4.00
N ILE A 346 1.48 -0.90 4.62
CA ILE A 346 2.32 -0.87 5.83
C ILE A 346 1.55 -0.34 7.03
N ASN A 347 1.93 -0.78 8.23
CA ASN A 347 1.37 -0.29 9.47
C ASN A 347 2.17 0.89 10.04
N ALA A 348 1.68 1.45 11.14
CA ALA A 348 2.27 2.61 11.80
C ALA A 348 3.66 2.36 12.41
N LYS A 349 4.23 1.17 12.25
CA LYS A 349 5.56 0.77 12.73
C LYS A 349 6.54 0.51 11.57
N GLY A 350 6.19 0.88 10.35
CA GLY A 350 7.06 0.71 9.19
C GLY A 350 7.15 -0.71 8.66
N LYS A 351 6.29 -1.61 9.11
CA LYS A 351 6.26 -3.02 8.70
C LYS A 351 5.04 -3.30 7.83
N LYS A 352 5.11 -4.36 7.03
CA LYS A 352 3.94 -4.86 6.28
C LYS A 352 2.75 -5.02 7.23
N SER A 353 1.60 -4.47 6.87
CA SER A 353 0.37 -4.69 7.62
C SER A 353 0.05 -6.19 7.70
N SER A 354 -0.52 -6.63 8.83
CA SER A 354 -0.79 -8.06 9.08
C SER A 354 -1.53 -8.77 7.94
N TYR A 355 -2.49 -8.07 7.32
CA TYR A 355 -3.33 -8.58 6.24
C TYR A 355 -2.77 -8.37 4.82
N SER A 356 -1.75 -7.52 4.61
CA SER A 356 -1.35 -7.11 3.25
C SER A 356 -0.85 -8.31 2.44
N SER A 357 -1.54 -8.62 1.34
CA SER A 357 -1.08 -9.59 0.36
C SER A 357 0.32 -9.21 -0.14
N ALA A 358 1.19 -10.22 -0.29
CA ALA A 358 2.55 -10.06 -0.78
C ALA A 358 2.74 -10.69 -2.17
N GLY A 359 3.69 -10.17 -2.93
CA GLY A 359 4.14 -10.79 -4.18
C GLY A 359 4.83 -9.79 -5.10
N SER A 360 5.42 -10.31 -6.16
CA SER A 360 6.34 -9.56 -7.04
C SER A 360 5.67 -8.55 -7.97
N SER A 361 4.33 -8.53 -8.04
CA SER A 361 3.58 -7.51 -8.79
C SER A 361 3.41 -6.19 -8.04
N ILE A 362 3.72 -6.12 -6.74
CA ILE A 362 3.68 -4.85 -5.98
C ILE A 362 4.68 -3.87 -6.59
N TRP A 363 4.26 -2.64 -6.83
CA TRP A 363 5.12 -1.55 -7.28
C TRP A 363 5.68 -0.77 -6.09
N ILE A 364 4.80 -0.36 -5.17
CA ILE A 364 5.12 0.51 -4.04
C ILE A 364 4.21 0.17 -2.86
N SER A 365 4.56 0.57 -1.65
CA SER A 365 3.70 0.46 -0.47
C SER A 365 3.40 1.82 0.16
N ALA A 366 2.27 1.90 0.85
CA ALA A 366 1.83 3.08 1.58
C ALA A 366 1.09 2.68 2.86
N PRO A 367 0.91 3.62 3.83
CA PRO A 367 0.17 3.34 5.05
C PRO A 367 -1.22 2.73 4.81
N GLY A 368 -1.44 1.52 5.33
CA GLY A 368 -2.77 0.92 5.45
C GLY A 368 -3.19 0.69 6.92
N GLY A 369 -2.22 0.76 7.84
CA GLY A 369 -2.48 0.54 9.26
C GLY A 369 -2.83 -0.90 9.61
N GLU A 370 -3.41 -1.10 10.79
CA GLU A 370 -3.95 -2.38 11.26
C GLU A 370 -5.48 -2.30 11.36
N TYR A 371 -6.07 -2.40 12.55
CA TYR A 371 -7.54 -2.43 12.71
C TYR A 371 -8.09 -1.29 13.60
N GLY A 372 -7.23 -0.40 14.10
CA GLY A 372 -7.66 0.70 14.97
C GLY A 372 -8.13 0.22 16.35
N VAL A 373 -7.64 -0.95 16.78
CA VAL A 373 -7.93 -1.56 18.08
C VAL A 373 -6.63 -1.68 18.87
N THR A 374 -5.80 -2.68 18.57
CA THR A 374 -4.49 -2.81 19.22
C THR A 374 -3.46 -1.86 18.63
N ASN A 375 -3.38 -1.80 17.29
CA ASN A 375 -2.47 -0.91 16.57
C ASN A 375 -3.26 0.06 15.67
N PRO A 376 -2.68 1.22 15.31
CA PRO A 376 -3.38 2.27 14.56
C PRO A 376 -3.87 1.79 13.19
N ALA A 377 -5.12 2.12 12.85
CA ALA A 377 -5.64 2.10 11.48
C ALA A 377 -5.69 3.54 10.94
N ILE A 378 -6.39 3.78 9.82
CA ILE A 378 -6.42 5.07 9.13
C ILE A 378 -7.64 5.89 9.57
N LEU A 379 -7.36 7.13 9.95
CA LEU A 379 -8.37 8.15 10.20
C LEU A 379 -8.79 8.79 8.87
N THR A 380 -10.09 8.81 8.58
CA THR A 380 -10.66 9.39 7.35
C THR A 380 -12.15 9.68 7.52
N THR A 381 -12.79 10.30 6.51
CA THR A 381 -14.24 10.48 6.43
C THR A 381 -14.97 9.14 6.45
N ASP A 382 -16.16 9.09 7.03
CA ASP A 382 -17.06 7.95 7.02
C ASP A 382 -18.40 8.36 6.40
N GLN A 383 -19.33 7.43 6.24
CA GLN A 383 -20.71 7.84 5.93
C GLN A 383 -21.26 8.71 7.06
N SER A 384 -21.84 9.86 6.71
CA SER A 384 -22.33 10.81 7.71
C SER A 384 -23.45 10.19 8.55
N GLY A 385 -23.43 10.48 9.86
CA GLY A 385 -24.46 10.06 10.82
C GLY A 385 -24.15 8.78 11.60
N CYS A 386 -24.68 8.69 12.81
CA CYS A 386 -24.33 7.65 13.78
C CYS A 386 -25.00 6.29 13.58
N ASN A 387 -25.88 6.14 12.59
CA ASN A 387 -26.61 4.89 12.33
C ASN A 387 -26.04 4.09 11.15
N GLN A 388 -24.98 4.59 10.52
CA GLN A 388 -24.35 4.00 9.34
C GLN A 388 -22.82 4.20 9.40
N GLY A 389 -22.12 3.70 8.39
CA GLY A 389 -20.65 3.82 8.37
C GLY A 389 -19.93 2.76 9.20
N TYR A 390 -18.61 2.93 9.31
CA TYR A 390 -17.77 2.20 10.26
C TYR A 390 -17.95 2.70 11.70
N SER A 391 -18.35 3.95 11.87
CA SER A 391 -18.41 4.61 13.17
C SER A 391 -19.68 4.31 13.95
N ALA A 392 -20.76 3.84 13.31
CA ALA A 392 -21.98 3.38 13.98
C ALA A 392 -21.75 2.33 15.08
N SER A 393 -20.74 1.47 14.93
CA SER A 393 -20.38 0.44 15.91
C SER A 393 -19.17 0.80 16.77
N SER A 394 -18.67 2.04 16.68
CA SER A 394 -17.41 2.47 17.30
C SER A 394 -17.57 3.29 18.58
N GLY A 395 -18.78 3.81 18.86
CA GLY A 395 -19.02 4.71 19.99
C GLY A 395 -18.39 6.11 19.83
N SER A 396 -17.97 6.49 18.62
CA SER A 396 -17.47 7.84 18.32
C SER A 396 -18.53 8.91 18.57
N SER A 397 -18.15 10.01 19.21
CA SER A 397 -19.01 11.19 19.35
C SER A 397 -19.14 12.00 18.05
N ASN A 398 -18.22 11.82 17.10
CA ASN A 398 -18.28 12.37 15.75
C ASN A 398 -18.38 11.22 14.74
N CYS A 399 -19.59 10.93 14.30
CA CYS A 399 -19.91 9.78 13.47
C CYS A 399 -19.70 9.99 11.96
N ASN A 400 -19.17 11.16 11.56
CA ASN A 400 -18.86 11.46 10.16
C ASN A 400 -17.43 11.06 9.78
N TYR A 401 -16.65 10.56 10.73
CA TYR A 401 -15.26 10.14 10.52
C TYR A 401 -15.05 8.80 11.22
N THR A 402 -14.08 8.03 10.73
CA THR A 402 -13.69 6.75 11.33
C THR A 402 -12.18 6.68 11.49
N PHE A 403 -11.74 5.99 12.54
CA PHE A 403 -10.33 5.63 12.78
C PHE A 403 -10.07 4.13 12.58
N LYS A 404 -11.05 3.39 12.05
CA LYS A 404 -10.99 1.94 11.83
C LYS A 404 -10.82 1.54 10.37
N PHE A 405 -10.81 2.51 9.44
CA PHE A 405 -10.61 2.18 8.02
C PHE A 405 -9.17 1.69 7.79
N ASN A 406 -9.02 0.64 6.99
CA ASN A 406 -7.74 -0.05 6.84
C ASN A 406 -7.64 -0.74 5.47
N GLY A 407 -6.69 -1.67 5.34
CA GLY A 407 -6.49 -2.47 4.15
C GLY A 407 -5.47 -1.87 3.20
N THR A 408 -5.09 -2.66 2.20
CA THR A 408 -4.54 -2.12 0.95
C THR A 408 -5.52 -1.14 0.28
N SER A 409 -6.81 -1.21 0.62
CA SER A 409 -7.84 -0.20 0.34
C SER A 409 -7.60 1.17 0.96
N SER A 410 -6.74 1.28 1.99
CA SER A 410 -6.26 2.58 2.49
C SER A 410 -4.93 2.99 1.87
N ALA A 411 -4.07 2.03 1.54
CA ALA A 411 -2.78 2.32 0.91
C ALA A 411 -2.93 2.85 -0.53
N ALA A 412 -3.82 2.27 -1.33
CA ALA A 412 -4.09 2.71 -2.70
C ALA A 412 -4.54 4.19 -2.80
N PRO A 413 -5.50 4.70 -1.99
CA PRO A 413 -5.88 6.11 -2.03
C PRO A 413 -4.78 7.06 -1.57
N ILE A 414 -3.92 6.65 -0.63
CA ILE A 414 -2.74 7.45 -0.28
C ILE A 414 -1.83 7.65 -1.49
N VAL A 415 -1.52 6.57 -2.21
CA VAL A 415 -0.71 6.65 -3.44
C VAL A 415 -1.44 7.47 -4.52
N SER A 416 -2.76 7.36 -4.61
CA SER A 416 -3.55 8.15 -5.57
C SER A 416 -3.45 9.65 -5.29
N GLY A 417 -3.59 10.07 -4.03
CA GLY A 417 -3.40 11.47 -3.62
C GLY A 417 -1.95 11.93 -3.80
N ALA A 418 -0.97 11.10 -3.47
CA ALA A 418 0.44 11.43 -3.69
C ALA A 418 0.76 11.66 -5.17
N ILE A 419 0.23 10.83 -6.06
CA ILE A 419 0.37 11.01 -7.51
C ILE A 419 -0.30 12.30 -7.96
N ALA A 420 -1.45 12.67 -7.40
CA ALA A 420 -2.10 13.94 -7.70
C ALA A 420 -1.22 15.14 -7.30
N VAL A 421 -0.56 15.08 -6.14
CA VAL A 421 0.44 16.09 -5.74
C VAL A 421 1.61 16.12 -6.74
N ILE A 422 2.16 14.97 -7.14
CA ILE A 422 3.25 14.89 -8.13
C ILE A 422 2.82 15.49 -9.49
N LEU A 423 1.62 15.20 -9.95
CA LEU A 423 1.08 15.74 -11.20
C LEU A 423 0.78 17.23 -11.14
N ASN A 424 0.39 17.75 -9.97
CA ASN A 424 0.20 19.18 -9.74
C ASN A 424 1.54 19.95 -9.88
N VAL A 425 2.66 19.33 -9.48
CA VAL A 425 4.01 19.87 -9.75
C VAL A 425 4.34 19.88 -11.24
N ASN A 426 4.06 18.78 -11.94
CA ASN A 426 4.34 18.67 -13.36
C ASN A 426 3.24 17.90 -14.12
N PRO A 427 2.27 18.60 -14.73
CA PRO A 427 1.14 17.97 -15.41
C PRO A 427 1.51 17.34 -16.76
N LYS A 428 2.77 17.44 -17.19
CA LYS A 428 3.27 16.82 -18.43
C LYS A 428 3.73 15.38 -18.23
N LEU A 429 3.83 14.91 -17.00
CA LEU A 429 4.30 13.55 -16.68
C LEU A 429 3.35 12.48 -17.25
N THR A 430 3.95 11.51 -17.93
CA THR A 430 3.27 10.30 -18.40
C THR A 430 3.06 9.31 -17.27
N TRP A 431 2.19 8.31 -17.47
CA TRP A 431 1.99 7.22 -16.51
C TRP A 431 3.30 6.46 -16.20
N ARG A 432 4.23 6.38 -17.15
CA ARG A 432 5.56 5.77 -16.97
C ARG A 432 6.49 6.64 -16.14
N ASP A 433 6.47 7.96 -16.36
CA ASP A 433 7.27 8.89 -15.55
C ASP A 433 6.84 8.82 -14.08
N ILE A 434 5.53 8.71 -13.82
CA ILE A 434 5.01 8.52 -12.46
C ILE A 434 5.54 7.23 -11.84
N LYS A 435 5.48 6.11 -12.55
CA LYS A 435 6.05 4.84 -12.07
C LYS A 435 7.55 4.98 -11.78
N TYR A 436 8.30 5.63 -12.67
CA TYR A 436 9.73 5.89 -12.51
C TYR A 436 10.04 6.74 -11.27
N ILE A 437 9.36 7.88 -11.10
CA ILE A 437 9.53 8.78 -9.95
C ILE A 437 9.26 8.03 -8.65
N LEU A 438 8.15 7.29 -8.58
CA LEU A 438 7.80 6.49 -7.41
C LEU A 438 8.89 5.46 -7.05
N ALA A 439 9.50 4.79 -8.04
CA ALA A 439 10.58 3.83 -7.81
C ALA A 439 11.92 4.50 -7.43
N GLU A 440 12.20 5.69 -7.96
CA GLU A 440 13.42 6.47 -7.67
C GLU A 440 13.41 7.10 -6.26
N THR A 441 12.23 7.40 -5.74
CA THR A 441 12.07 8.14 -4.48
C THR A 441 11.54 7.30 -3.33
N ALA A 442 11.10 6.07 -3.57
CA ALA A 442 10.65 5.17 -2.52
C ALA A 442 11.72 4.96 -1.43
N GLU A 443 11.25 4.85 -0.19
CA GLU A 443 12.05 4.60 0.98
C GLU A 443 12.07 3.11 1.35
N GLN A 444 13.25 2.56 1.60
CA GLN A 444 13.38 1.20 2.10
C GLN A 444 12.97 1.13 3.57
N VAL A 445 11.76 0.64 3.83
CA VAL A 445 11.27 0.34 5.17
C VAL A 445 11.61 -1.10 5.59
N ASP A 446 11.60 -1.36 6.90
CA ASP A 446 11.92 -2.67 7.48
C ASP A 446 13.20 -3.30 6.89
N PRO A 447 14.36 -2.60 6.93
CA PRO A 447 15.59 -3.05 6.29
C PRO A 447 16.15 -4.35 6.90
N GLU A 448 15.65 -4.74 8.08
CA GLU A 448 15.99 -5.97 8.80
C GLU A 448 15.13 -7.17 8.39
N ALA A 449 14.18 -7.02 7.45
CA ALA A 449 13.39 -8.13 6.93
C ALA A 449 14.31 -9.26 6.44
N MET A 450 14.09 -10.47 6.97
CA MET A 450 14.91 -11.65 6.71
C MET A 450 14.26 -12.55 5.66
N ASP A 451 15.06 -13.48 5.11
CA ASP A 451 14.55 -14.56 4.28
C ASP A 451 13.57 -15.42 5.09
N THR A 452 12.39 -15.69 4.53
CA THR A 452 11.46 -16.69 5.06
C THR A 452 11.81 -18.05 4.49
N THR A 453 12.11 -19.01 5.35
CA THR A 453 12.47 -20.37 4.94
C THR A 453 11.38 -21.40 5.23
N ILE A 454 11.29 -22.39 4.35
CA ILE A 454 10.55 -23.64 4.54
C ILE A 454 11.59 -24.75 4.57
N THR A 455 11.61 -25.55 5.62
CA THR A 455 12.47 -26.73 5.70
C THR A 455 11.91 -27.83 4.79
N ILE A 456 12.69 -28.23 3.78
CA ILE A 456 12.36 -29.29 2.83
C ILE A 456 13.24 -30.50 3.16
N ASN A 457 12.66 -31.49 3.82
CA ASN A 457 13.33 -32.65 4.45
C ASN A 457 14.33 -32.27 5.56
N SER A 458 14.83 -33.26 6.27
CA SER A 458 15.74 -33.15 7.44
C SER A 458 17.08 -32.42 7.21
N GLU A 459 17.37 -31.90 6.00
CA GLU A 459 18.69 -31.34 5.69
C GLU A 459 18.73 -29.92 5.13
N ASN A 460 17.64 -29.26 4.72
CA ASN A 460 17.79 -27.92 4.11
C ASN A 460 16.58 -26.97 4.17
N ASP A 461 16.88 -25.69 4.40
CA ASP A 461 15.94 -24.57 4.31
C ASP A 461 15.85 -24.01 2.88
N TYR A 462 14.64 -23.97 2.33
CA TYR A 462 14.29 -23.31 1.07
C TYR A 462 13.76 -21.91 1.32
N ILE A 463 14.31 -20.89 0.64
CA ILE A 463 13.85 -19.51 0.74
C ILE A 463 12.55 -19.34 -0.07
N ALA A 464 11.42 -19.26 0.64
CA ALA A 464 10.07 -19.13 0.07
C ALA A 464 9.58 -17.67 -0.04
N GLU A 465 10.19 -16.77 0.72
CA GLU A 465 10.11 -15.31 0.51
C GLU A 465 11.50 -14.73 0.78
N SER A 466 11.97 -13.83 -0.08
CA SER A 466 13.32 -13.28 0.06
C SER A 466 13.29 -12.04 0.94
N LYS A 467 14.38 -11.81 1.68
CA LYS A 467 14.70 -10.46 2.16
C LYS A 467 14.78 -9.47 1.01
N TRP A 468 14.94 -8.19 1.34
CA TRP A 468 15.26 -7.15 0.37
C TRP A 468 16.38 -7.58 -0.60
N ILE A 469 16.04 -7.62 -1.89
CA ILE A 469 16.99 -7.88 -2.97
C ILE A 469 17.43 -6.56 -3.59
N THR A 470 18.64 -6.54 -4.16
CA THR A 470 19.09 -5.46 -5.05
C THR A 470 19.35 -6.06 -6.42
N ASN A 471 18.64 -5.55 -7.42
CA ASN A 471 18.74 -6.04 -8.77
C ASN A 471 20.05 -5.56 -9.45
N LYS A 472 20.26 -5.91 -10.72
CA LYS A 472 21.48 -5.61 -11.49
C LYS A 472 21.29 -4.50 -12.51
N ALA A 473 20.29 -3.63 -12.33
CA ALA A 473 20.09 -2.48 -13.19
C ALA A 473 21.28 -1.51 -13.10
N GLU A 474 21.76 -1.04 -14.25
CA GLU A 474 22.86 -0.08 -14.33
C GLU A 474 22.32 1.36 -14.20
N ARG A 475 22.43 1.93 -13.00
CA ARG A 475 22.01 3.31 -12.69
C ARG A 475 23.16 4.20 -12.22
N GLY A 476 24.33 4.00 -12.81
CA GLY A 476 25.56 4.70 -12.40
C GLY A 476 25.86 4.48 -10.92
N SER A 477 26.12 5.56 -10.19
CA SER A 477 26.50 5.51 -8.76
C SER A 477 25.37 5.05 -7.82
N LYS A 478 24.11 5.00 -8.28
CA LYS A 478 22.96 4.57 -7.45
C LYS A 478 22.89 3.05 -7.24
N GLY A 479 23.62 2.26 -8.04
CA GLY A 479 23.49 0.80 -8.05
C GLY A 479 22.11 0.33 -8.55
N GLY A 480 21.80 -0.95 -8.37
CA GLY A 480 20.50 -1.51 -8.76
C GLY A 480 19.33 -1.01 -7.91
N TYR A 481 18.10 -1.32 -8.34
CA TYR A 481 16.92 -1.06 -7.53
C TYR A 481 16.81 -2.07 -6.39
N LYS A 482 16.40 -1.59 -5.22
CA LYS A 482 16.00 -2.45 -4.11
C LYS A 482 14.54 -2.86 -4.29
N PHE A 483 14.23 -4.11 -3.97
CA PHE A 483 12.88 -4.64 -4.10
C PHE A 483 12.57 -5.67 -3.02
N HIS A 484 11.33 -5.74 -2.57
CA HIS A 484 10.81 -6.80 -1.70
C HIS A 484 9.34 -7.05 -2.00
N ASN A 485 8.90 -8.31 -2.02
CA ASN A 485 7.50 -8.67 -2.28
C ASN A 485 6.48 -8.11 -1.26
N TYR A 486 6.92 -7.53 -0.13
CA TYR A 486 6.05 -6.88 0.87
C TYR A 486 5.89 -5.38 0.60
N TYR A 487 6.91 -4.78 -0.03
CA TYR A 487 7.11 -3.34 -0.05
C TYR A 487 7.23 -2.78 -1.48
N GLY A 488 7.33 -3.63 -2.50
CA GLY A 488 7.71 -3.21 -3.85
C GLY A 488 9.09 -2.56 -3.84
N PHE A 489 9.22 -1.39 -4.46
CA PHE A 489 10.43 -0.56 -4.36
C PHE A 489 10.61 0.12 -2.99
N GLY A 490 9.57 0.15 -2.14
CA GLY A 490 9.61 0.79 -0.83
C GLY A 490 8.30 1.49 -0.47
N ARG A 491 8.34 2.20 0.66
CA ARG A 491 7.28 3.11 1.05
C ARG A 491 7.33 4.38 0.20
N ILE A 492 6.17 4.94 -0.13
CA ILE A 492 6.08 6.26 -0.75
C ILE A 492 6.64 7.38 0.15
N ASP A 493 7.45 8.25 -0.44
CA ASP A 493 8.00 9.47 0.17
C ASP A 493 7.62 10.65 -0.72
N ILE A 494 6.63 11.43 -0.28
CA ILE A 494 6.02 12.47 -1.12
C ILE A 494 6.92 13.70 -1.24
N ASP A 495 7.54 14.15 -0.14
CA ASP A 495 8.47 15.29 -0.17
C ASP A 495 9.66 14.99 -1.11
N ARG A 496 10.22 13.78 -1.07
CA ARG A 496 11.28 13.38 -1.99
C ARG A 496 10.78 13.27 -3.44
N ALA A 497 9.58 12.75 -3.67
CA ALA A 497 8.96 12.68 -4.99
C ALA A 497 8.72 14.07 -5.61
N VAL A 498 8.23 15.03 -4.83
CA VAL A 498 8.03 16.42 -5.25
C VAL A 498 9.36 17.07 -5.62
N LYS A 499 10.36 16.99 -4.74
CA LYS A 499 11.71 17.53 -4.99
C LYS A 499 12.37 16.92 -6.23
N PHE A 500 12.19 15.62 -6.43
CA PHE A 500 12.66 14.94 -7.64
C PHE A 500 11.94 15.49 -8.88
N THR A 501 10.62 15.62 -8.81
CA THR A 501 9.77 16.08 -9.92
C THR A 501 10.08 17.51 -10.37
N GLN A 502 10.34 18.42 -9.43
CA GLN A 502 10.74 19.80 -9.73
C GLN A 502 12.02 19.88 -10.58
N ASN A 503 12.90 18.90 -10.44
CA ASN A 503 14.16 18.82 -11.18
C ASN A 503 14.12 17.80 -12.33
N TYR A 504 12.99 17.11 -12.52
CA TYR A 504 12.85 16.07 -13.52
C TYR A 504 12.56 16.69 -14.89
N THR A 505 13.52 16.55 -15.80
CA THR A 505 13.34 16.96 -17.20
C THR A 505 12.76 15.79 -17.98
N ILE A 506 11.53 15.96 -18.46
CA ILE A 506 10.90 15.00 -19.38
C ILE A 506 11.69 15.07 -20.71
N PRO A 507 12.21 13.95 -21.23
CA PRO A 507 12.86 13.96 -22.53
C PRO A 507 11.92 14.46 -23.62
N ASP A 508 12.41 15.28 -24.55
CA ASP A 508 11.63 15.76 -25.70
C ASP A 508 11.07 14.61 -26.56
N THR A 509 11.73 13.44 -26.52
CA THR A 509 11.27 12.20 -27.14
C THR A 509 11.46 11.04 -26.15
N PRO A 510 10.45 10.73 -25.32
CA PRO A 510 10.52 9.59 -24.41
C PRO A 510 10.69 8.29 -25.19
N ALA A 511 11.52 7.37 -24.70
CA ALA A 511 11.66 6.05 -25.32
C ALA A 511 10.29 5.36 -25.31
N PRO A 512 9.79 4.87 -26.47
CA PRO A 512 8.45 4.33 -26.56
C PRO A 512 8.30 3.08 -25.70
N TRP A 513 7.10 2.87 -25.17
CA TRP A 513 6.75 1.62 -24.52
C TRP A 513 6.69 0.49 -25.56
N VAL A 514 7.40 -0.59 -25.29
CA VAL A 514 7.47 -1.77 -26.15
C VAL A 514 6.98 -2.99 -25.38
N GLU A 515 6.02 -3.69 -25.98
CA GLU A 515 5.58 -5.01 -25.56
C GLU A 515 6.09 -6.03 -26.56
N LYS A 516 7.01 -6.90 -26.13
CA LYS A 516 7.46 -8.00 -27.01
C LYS A 516 6.37 -9.07 -27.09
N GLU A 517 6.42 -9.86 -28.16
CA GLU A 517 5.59 -11.05 -28.27
C GLU A 517 5.98 -12.09 -27.21
N TRP A 518 5.08 -13.03 -26.95
CA TRP A 518 5.37 -14.14 -26.06
C TRP A 518 6.47 -15.03 -26.65
N VAL A 519 7.51 -15.30 -25.86
CA VAL A 519 8.53 -16.30 -26.19
C VAL A 519 8.15 -17.59 -25.46
N HIS A 520 7.94 -18.67 -26.22
CA HIS A 520 7.39 -19.93 -25.72
C HIS A 520 8.45 -21.01 -25.52
N SER A 521 8.33 -21.80 -24.46
CA SER A 521 9.23 -22.93 -24.18
C SER A 521 9.01 -24.17 -25.06
N ASN A 522 7.98 -24.17 -25.92
CA ASN A 522 7.34 -25.38 -26.45
C ASN A 522 6.86 -26.33 -25.33
N ALA A 523 6.26 -27.46 -25.72
CA ALA A 523 5.86 -28.49 -24.77
C ALA A 523 7.08 -29.12 -24.08
N ILE A 524 7.06 -29.15 -22.75
CA ILE A 524 8.12 -29.69 -21.89
C ILE A 524 7.71 -31.05 -21.33
N ASN A 525 6.51 -31.14 -20.74
CA ASN A 525 5.94 -32.35 -20.12
C ASN A 525 6.90 -33.07 -19.15
N GLN A 526 7.59 -32.33 -18.28
CA GLN A 526 8.56 -32.93 -17.36
C GLN A 526 8.08 -32.91 -15.91
N PRO A 527 8.31 -33.99 -15.15
CA PRO A 527 7.99 -34.05 -13.73
C PRO A 527 8.67 -32.94 -12.92
N ILE A 528 7.94 -32.43 -11.93
CA ILE A 528 8.48 -31.56 -10.88
C ILE A 528 8.93 -32.48 -9.74
N PRO A 529 10.21 -32.47 -9.32
CA PRO A 529 10.67 -33.28 -8.21
C PRO A 529 10.00 -32.86 -6.90
N ASN A 530 9.46 -33.84 -6.17
CA ASN A 530 8.88 -33.61 -4.85
C ASN A 530 9.97 -33.32 -3.82
N SER A 531 9.71 -32.40 -2.91
CA SER A 531 10.54 -32.19 -1.73
C SER A 531 12.02 -31.95 -2.08
N ASP A 532 12.28 -31.23 -3.18
CA ASP A 532 13.63 -30.88 -3.63
C ASP A 532 13.76 -29.36 -3.76
N LYS A 533 14.56 -28.74 -2.88
CA LYS A 533 14.84 -27.29 -2.90
C LYS A 533 15.42 -26.79 -4.23
N ASN A 534 16.07 -27.66 -5.01
CA ASN A 534 16.61 -27.31 -6.31
C ASN A 534 15.52 -27.25 -7.38
N GLY A 535 14.44 -28.00 -7.18
CA GLY A 535 13.25 -28.02 -8.02
C GLY A 535 13.53 -28.34 -9.49
N LEU A 536 12.51 -28.10 -10.32
CA LEU A 536 12.62 -28.17 -11.78
C LEU A 536 13.11 -26.84 -12.33
N LYS A 537 14.24 -26.84 -13.07
CA LYS A 537 14.77 -25.63 -13.74
C LYS A 537 14.60 -25.68 -15.25
N ARG A 538 14.17 -24.57 -15.85
CA ARG A 538 14.07 -24.41 -17.31
C ARG A 538 14.65 -23.10 -17.77
N ILE A 539 15.46 -23.20 -18.82
CA ILE A 539 16.07 -22.06 -19.47
C ILE A 539 15.25 -21.70 -20.70
N LEU A 540 14.98 -20.41 -20.87
CA LEU A 540 14.39 -19.86 -22.08
C LEU A 540 15.23 -18.64 -22.51
N PRO A 541 15.93 -18.71 -23.65
CA PRO A 541 16.76 -17.63 -24.13
C PRO A 541 15.93 -16.52 -24.79
N ILE A 542 16.24 -15.27 -24.45
CA ILE A 542 15.74 -14.08 -25.15
C ILE A 542 16.87 -13.52 -26.02
N GLY A 543 16.60 -13.40 -27.32
CA GLY A 543 17.57 -12.95 -28.33
C GLY A 543 17.80 -11.44 -28.32
N MET A 544 18.81 -11.00 -29.08
CA MET A 544 19.14 -9.57 -29.25
C MET A 544 17.98 -8.73 -29.80
N ALA A 545 17.16 -9.29 -30.68
CA ALA A 545 15.99 -8.61 -31.27
C ALA A 545 14.92 -8.22 -30.23
N ASP A 546 14.93 -8.91 -29.07
CA ASP A 546 14.01 -8.71 -27.96
C ASP A 546 14.67 -8.04 -26.75
N ASN A 547 15.88 -7.49 -26.93
CA ASN A 547 16.60 -6.79 -25.88
C ASN A 547 15.94 -5.45 -25.57
N LEU A 548 15.52 -5.26 -24.32
CA LEU A 548 14.91 -4.06 -23.79
C LEU A 548 15.57 -3.70 -22.46
N THR A 549 15.52 -2.43 -22.09
CA THR A 549 15.57 -2.04 -20.68
C THR A 549 14.21 -2.36 -20.07
N ILE A 550 14.20 -3.28 -19.11
CA ILE A 550 12.99 -3.88 -18.54
C ILE A 550 12.22 -2.87 -17.69
N GLU A 551 10.90 -2.81 -17.89
CA GLU A 551 9.97 -2.13 -16.99
C GLU A 551 9.06 -3.12 -16.24
N ALA A 552 8.73 -4.25 -16.84
CA ALA A 552 8.09 -5.37 -16.17
C ALA A 552 8.33 -6.68 -16.93
N VAL A 553 8.23 -7.80 -16.24
CA VAL A 553 8.30 -9.14 -16.85
C VAL A 553 7.09 -9.93 -16.44
N GLN A 554 6.41 -10.53 -17.41
CA GLN A 554 5.30 -11.45 -17.18
C GLN A 554 5.68 -12.85 -17.67
N ILE A 555 5.24 -13.88 -16.96
CA ILE A 555 5.24 -15.24 -17.48
C ILE A 555 3.82 -15.78 -17.55
N ASN A 556 3.56 -16.72 -18.45
CA ASN A 556 2.36 -17.54 -18.47
C ASN A 556 2.77 -18.99 -18.22
N LEU A 557 2.10 -19.65 -17.28
CA LEU A 557 2.50 -20.95 -16.75
C LEU A 557 1.38 -21.98 -16.88
N ASN A 558 1.72 -23.15 -17.42
CA ASN A 558 0.87 -24.33 -17.46
C ASN A 558 1.51 -25.49 -16.70
N VAL A 559 0.95 -25.83 -15.53
CA VAL A 559 1.43 -26.89 -14.63
C VAL A 559 0.28 -27.78 -14.23
N GLU A 560 0.47 -29.09 -14.40
CA GLU A 560 -0.39 -30.08 -13.76
C GLU A 560 0.16 -30.38 -12.37
N HIS A 561 -0.68 -30.29 -11.33
CA HIS A 561 -0.28 -30.64 -9.97
C HIS A 561 -1.48 -31.15 -9.17
N THR A 562 -1.25 -32.09 -8.26
CA THR A 562 -2.32 -32.55 -7.36
C THR A 562 -2.65 -31.52 -6.26
N TYR A 563 -1.71 -30.61 -5.94
CA TYR A 563 -1.85 -29.55 -4.94
C TYR A 563 -1.03 -28.31 -5.33
N ALA A 564 -1.52 -27.46 -6.23
CA ALA A 564 -0.73 -26.36 -6.77
C ALA A 564 -0.32 -25.30 -5.72
N GLY A 565 -1.06 -25.18 -4.61
CA GLY A 565 -0.69 -24.32 -3.48
C GLY A 565 0.66 -24.66 -2.84
N GLU A 566 1.18 -25.88 -3.01
CA GLU A 566 2.50 -26.29 -2.51
C GLU A 566 3.66 -25.88 -3.44
N LEU A 567 3.37 -25.33 -4.62
CA LEU A 567 4.39 -24.92 -5.56
C LEU A 567 4.87 -23.50 -5.26
N SER A 568 6.19 -23.34 -5.26
CA SER A 568 6.85 -22.03 -5.37
C SER A 568 7.38 -21.84 -6.78
N ILE A 569 7.14 -20.65 -7.36
CA ILE A 569 7.54 -20.29 -8.72
C ILE A 569 8.54 -19.14 -8.65
N GLU A 570 9.74 -19.35 -9.19
CA GLU A 570 10.83 -18.38 -9.22
C GLU A 570 11.24 -18.09 -10.66
N LEU A 571 11.65 -16.86 -10.92
CA LEU A 571 12.27 -16.44 -12.16
C LEU A 571 13.62 -15.77 -11.88
N THR A 572 14.65 -16.16 -12.64
CA THR A 572 15.97 -15.53 -12.59
C THR A 572 16.28 -14.85 -13.92
N SER A 573 16.68 -13.59 -13.85
CA SER A 573 17.09 -12.80 -15.02
C SER A 573 18.46 -13.23 -15.56
N PRO A 574 18.82 -12.84 -16.79
CA PRO A 574 20.14 -13.11 -17.36
C PRO A 574 21.31 -12.55 -16.53
N LEU A 575 21.07 -11.49 -15.74
CA LEU A 575 22.06 -10.89 -14.85
C LEU A 575 22.11 -11.54 -13.46
N GLY A 576 21.27 -12.55 -13.20
CA GLY A 576 21.27 -13.34 -11.97
C GLY A 576 20.38 -12.79 -10.85
N THR A 577 19.58 -11.75 -11.10
CA THR A 577 18.55 -11.32 -10.15
C THR A 577 17.47 -12.39 -10.09
N LYS A 578 17.06 -12.76 -8.88
CA LYS A 578 16.03 -13.78 -8.62
C LYS A 578 14.78 -13.10 -8.06
N SER A 579 13.61 -13.45 -8.58
CA SER A 579 12.31 -13.01 -8.09
C SER A 579 11.41 -14.21 -7.79
N ILE A 580 10.78 -14.23 -6.61
CA ILE A 580 9.76 -15.22 -6.26
C ILE A 580 8.43 -14.68 -6.78
N LEU A 581 7.88 -15.33 -7.80
CA LEU A 581 6.65 -14.93 -8.48
C LEU A 581 5.40 -15.36 -7.74
N LEU A 582 5.43 -16.58 -7.20
CA LEU A 582 4.38 -17.18 -6.40
C LEU A 582 5.04 -17.96 -5.27
N ASN A 583 4.73 -17.63 -4.02
CA ASN A 583 5.24 -18.38 -2.86
C ASN A 583 4.50 -19.71 -2.71
N ALA A 584 5.18 -20.71 -2.14
CA ALA A 584 4.51 -21.94 -1.70
C ALA A 584 3.54 -21.69 -0.53
N HIS A 585 2.71 -22.69 -0.25
CA HIS A 585 1.62 -22.71 0.71
C HIS A 585 0.53 -21.64 0.48
N ASN A 586 0.41 -21.14 -0.75
CA ASN A 586 -0.59 -20.16 -1.14
C ASN A 586 -2.01 -20.78 -1.23
N GLY A 587 -3.00 -19.92 -1.45
CA GLY A 587 -4.42 -20.25 -1.42
C GLY A 587 -4.94 -21.07 -2.59
N PHE A 588 -4.09 -21.51 -3.53
CA PHE A 588 -4.41 -22.62 -4.45
C PHE A 588 -4.39 -23.99 -3.73
N GLU A 589 -4.86 -24.00 -2.48
CA GLU A 589 -4.97 -25.19 -1.64
C GLU A 589 -6.27 -25.95 -1.94
N ARG A 590 -6.33 -27.20 -1.49
CA ARG A 590 -7.52 -28.04 -1.64
C ARG A 590 -8.63 -27.50 -0.72
N THR A 591 -9.61 -26.79 -1.26
CA THR A 591 -10.90 -26.74 -0.55
C THR A 591 -11.52 -28.13 -0.62
N SER A 592 -11.81 -28.70 0.54
CA SER A 592 -12.80 -29.75 0.66
C SER A 592 -14.04 -29.29 -0.11
N CYS A 593 -14.38 -29.99 -1.21
CA CYS A 593 -15.72 -29.88 -1.76
C CYS A 593 -16.69 -30.08 -0.59
N PRO A 594 -17.78 -29.31 -0.45
CA PRO A 594 -18.73 -29.52 0.63
C PRO A 594 -19.21 -30.97 0.58
N VAL A 595 -18.67 -31.78 1.48
CA VAL A 595 -19.17 -33.13 1.72
C VAL A 595 -20.43 -32.89 2.53
N ASN A 596 -21.59 -33.15 1.92
CA ASN A 596 -22.93 -33.14 2.51
C ASN A 596 -23.79 -31.88 2.29
N ASP A 597 -23.96 -31.44 1.05
CA ASP A 597 -25.26 -30.86 0.67
C ASP A 597 -25.99 -31.83 -0.25
N SER A 598 -27.06 -32.46 0.27
CA SER A 598 -27.92 -33.38 -0.47
C SER A 598 -28.73 -32.68 -1.57
N ASN A 599 -28.62 -31.36 -1.73
CA ASN A 599 -29.31 -30.57 -2.74
C ASN A 599 -28.41 -30.08 -3.89
N ILE A 600 -27.11 -30.39 -3.88
CA ILE A 600 -26.23 -30.07 -5.02
C ILE A 600 -26.27 -31.24 -6.00
N ASP A 601 -26.67 -30.94 -7.24
CA ASP A 601 -26.69 -31.89 -8.35
C ASP A 601 -25.32 -32.55 -8.51
N ASN A 602 -25.29 -33.88 -8.53
CA ASN A 602 -24.09 -34.73 -8.66
C ASN A 602 -23.34 -34.55 -10.01
N SER A 603 -23.77 -33.60 -10.84
CA SER A 603 -23.07 -33.14 -12.04
C SER A 603 -21.91 -32.17 -11.73
N ASP A 604 -21.87 -31.56 -10.53
CA ASP A 604 -20.84 -30.60 -10.11
C ASP A 604 -19.58 -31.28 -9.53
N LYS A 605 -19.02 -32.23 -10.28
CA LYS A 605 -17.71 -32.86 -10.00
C LYS A 605 -16.51 -31.95 -10.36
N ASP A 606 -16.74 -30.66 -10.60
CA ASP A 606 -15.74 -29.71 -11.09
C ASP A 606 -14.72 -29.27 -10.03
N CYS A 607 -14.97 -29.49 -8.74
CA CYS A 607 -14.01 -29.19 -7.68
C CYS A 607 -12.67 -29.96 -7.78
N TYR A 608 -12.58 -30.98 -8.65
CA TYR A 608 -11.33 -31.71 -8.94
C TYR A 608 -10.56 -31.18 -10.17
N LYS A 609 -11.18 -30.33 -11.00
CA LYS A 609 -10.59 -29.79 -12.24
C LYS A 609 -9.64 -28.60 -11.98
N ASP A 610 -9.82 -27.87 -10.88
CA ASP A 610 -9.11 -26.60 -10.60
C ASP A 610 -7.78 -26.75 -9.84
N ARG A 611 -7.19 -27.95 -9.84
CA ARG A 611 -5.92 -28.22 -9.14
C ARG A 611 -4.68 -27.80 -9.92
N ASN A 612 -4.85 -27.60 -11.23
CA ASN A 612 -3.77 -27.25 -12.14
C ASN A 612 -3.60 -25.73 -12.21
N LEU A 613 -2.38 -25.29 -12.48
CA LEU A 613 -2.13 -23.91 -12.87
C LEU A 613 -2.26 -23.87 -14.39
N VAL A 614 -3.42 -23.45 -14.91
CA VAL A 614 -3.68 -23.35 -16.35
C VAL A 614 -3.69 -21.89 -16.75
N ASP A 615 -2.86 -21.51 -17.71
CA ASP A 615 -2.68 -20.14 -18.19
C ASP A 615 -2.56 -19.10 -17.05
N LEU A 616 -1.80 -19.48 -16.01
CA LEU A 616 -1.52 -18.61 -14.90
C LEU A 616 -0.49 -17.55 -15.32
N LYS A 617 -0.96 -16.31 -15.47
CA LYS A 617 -0.10 -15.15 -15.66
C LYS A 617 0.50 -14.73 -14.31
N LEU A 618 1.80 -14.48 -14.27
CA LEU A 618 2.51 -13.95 -13.10
C LEU A 618 3.39 -12.77 -13.56
N LEU A 619 3.40 -11.66 -12.82
CA LEU A 619 4.18 -10.46 -13.11
C LEU A 619 5.25 -10.23 -12.04
N SER A 620 6.42 -9.72 -12.44
CA SER A 620 7.43 -9.20 -11.53
C SER A 620 7.97 -7.84 -11.95
N ASN A 621 8.06 -6.94 -10.98
CA ASN A 621 8.72 -5.63 -11.09
C ASN A 621 10.19 -5.66 -10.61
N ALA A 622 10.66 -6.77 -10.03
CA ALA A 622 12.00 -6.88 -9.43
C ALA A 622 13.15 -6.65 -10.42
N PHE A 623 12.90 -6.87 -11.71
CA PHE A 623 13.89 -6.75 -12.78
C PHE A 623 13.95 -5.35 -13.41
N TYR A 624 13.22 -4.37 -12.86
CA TYR A 624 13.14 -3.01 -13.41
C TYR A 624 14.52 -2.40 -13.67
N GLY A 625 14.75 -1.91 -14.87
CA GLY A 625 15.99 -1.30 -15.32
C GLY A 625 17.09 -2.26 -15.80
N GLU A 626 16.94 -3.57 -15.62
CA GLU A 626 17.88 -4.56 -16.20
C GLU A 626 17.72 -4.69 -17.71
N LYS A 627 18.68 -5.34 -18.37
CA LYS A 627 18.58 -5.74 -19.78
C LYS A 627 17.92 -7.12 -19.89
N SER A 628 17.03 -7.28 -20.87
CA SER A 628 16.26 -8.53 -21.04
C SER A 628 16.98 -9.63 -21.80
N GLN A 629 18.00 -9.30 -22.60
CA GLN A 629 18.72 -10.28 -23.41
C GLN A 629 19.44 -11.33 -22.57
N GLY A 630 19.30 -12.60 -22.96
CA GLY A 630 20.06 -13.72 -22.41
C GLY A 630 19.17 -14.82 -21.86
N ASN A 631 19.74 -15.66 -21.01
CA ASN A 631 19.07 -16.84 -20.48
C ASN A 631 18.21 -16.51 -19.26
N TRP A 632 16.89 -16.64 -19.41
CA TRP A 632 15.96 -16.60 -18.29
C TRP A 632 15.77 -17.99 -17.71
N ILE A 633 15.73 -18.10 -16.38
CA ILE A 633 15.61 -19.39 -15.69
C ILE A 633 14.32 -19.40 -14.87
N LEU A 634 13.34 -20.19 -15.32
CA LEU A 634 12.18 -20.59 -14.51
C LEU A 634 12.62 -21.70 -13.55
N LYS A 635 12.27 -21.58 -12.27
CA LYS A 635 12.44 -22.64 -11.28
C LYS A 635 11.11 -22.89 -10.56
N ILE A 636 10.71 -24.16 -10.48
CA ILE A 636 9.50 -24.60 -9.79
C ILE A 636 9.92 -25.56 -8.68
N VAL A 637 9.55 -25.25 -7.45
CA VAL A 637 9.85 -26.05 -6.26
C VAL A 637 8.56 -26.58 -5.67
N ASP A 638 8.46 -27.90 -5.48
CA ASP A 638 7.41 -28.51 -4.67
C ASP A 638 7.94 -28.67 -3.24
N VAL A 639 7.33 -27.97 -2.29
CA VAL A 639 7.78 -27.92 -0.89
C VAL A 639 7.12 -28.98 0.01
N VAL A 640 6.36 -29.93 -0.54
CA VAL A 640 5.70 -30.98 0.24
C VAL A 640 6.69 -31.62 1.21
N ASN A 641 6.36 -31.61 2.51
CA ASN A 641 7.13 -32.32 3.52
C ASN A 641 6.56 -33.74 3.69
N LEU A 642 7.35 -34.75 3.28
CA LEU A 642 6.98 -36.17 3.40
C LEU A 642 7.28 -36.76 4.79
N GLU A 643 8.11 -36.11 5.61
CA GLU A 643 8.55 -36.62 6.93
C GLU A 643 7.62 -36.18 8.08
N GLY A 644 6.74 -35.19 7.88
CA GLY A 644 5.87 -34.59 8.91
C GLY A 644 4.39 -34.98 8.87
N ALA A 645 4.03 -36.16 8.37
CA ALA A 645 2.63 -36.58 8.20
C ALA A 645 1.85 -36.85 9.51
N THR A 646 2.39 -36.51 10.68
CA THR A 646 1.77 -36.79 12.00
C THR A 646 1.12 -35.60 12.71
N GLU A 647 1.10 -34.39 12.13
CA GLU A 647 0.62 -33.19 12.88
C GLU A 647 -0.53 -32.41 12.22
N ARG A 648 -1.44 -33.10 11.53
CA ARG A 648 -2.84 -32.63 11.48
C ARG A 648 -3.60 -33.45 12.50
N ASN A 649 -4.32 -32.79 13.40
CA ASN A 649 -5.28 -33.43 14.29
C ASN A 649 -6.13 -34.42 13.49
N GLU A 650 -5.86 -35.69 13.73
CA GLU A 650 -6.63 -36.83 13.29
C GLU A 650 -7.99 -36.75 13.99
N SER A 651 -9.00 -36.22 13.29
CA SER A 651 -10.39 -36.40 13.73
C SER A 651 -11.39 -36.66 12.62
N THR A 652 -10.96 -36.84 11.36
CA THR A 652 -11.80 -37.48 10.34
C THR A 652 -10.95 -38.22 9.30
N GLU A 653 -11.39 -39.43 8.98
CA GLU A 653 -10.75 -40.42 8.12
C GLU A 653 -10.34 -39.87 6.73
N ASN A 654 -9.04 -39.81 6.44
CA ASN A 654 -8.55 -40.06 5.08
C ASN A 654 -7.04 -40.44 5.09
N PRO A 655 -6.64 -41.50 4.38
CA PRO A 655 -5.39 -42.22 4.61
C PRO A 655 -4.19 -41.52 3.96
N LYS A 656 -3.00 -41.81 4.49
CA LYS A 656 -1.65 -41.67 3.87
C LYS A 656 -1.57 -40.71 2.68
N ARG A 657 -0.95 -39.52 2.88
CA ARG A 657 -0.64 -38.57 1.78
C ARG A 657 -0.01 -39.34 0.61
N THR A 658 -0.79 -39.51 -0.45
CA THR A 658 -0.36 -40.10 -1.72
C THR A 658 0.71 -39.21 -2.33
N VAL A 659 1.70 -39.82 -3.01
CA VAL A 659 2.79 -39.12 -3.70
C VAL A 659 2.21 -37.96 -4.51
N HIS A 660 2.57 -36.74 -4.13
CA HIS A 660 2.24 -35.55 -4.91
C HIS A 660 2.90 -35.71 -6.27
N THR A 661 2.18 -35.47 -7.36
CA THR A 661 2.75 -35.60 -8.70
C THR A 661 2.45 -34.34 -9.46
N GLY A 662 3.53 -33.74 -9.95
CA GLY A 662 3.52 -32.50 -10.69
C GLY A 662 4.26 -32.63 -12.00
N LYS A 663 3.82 -31.93 -13.04
CA LYS A 663 4.66 -31.71 -14.23
C LYS A 663 4.44 -30.33 -14.81
N LEU A 664 5.54 -29.75 -15.28
CA LEU A 664 5.51 -28.55 -16.11
C LEU A 664 5.13 -28.93 -17.53
N ILE A 665 4.01 -28.40 -18.02
CA ILE A 665 3.52 -28.64 -19.37
C ILE A 665 4.24 -27.71 -20.34
N ASN A 666 4.17 -26.41 -20.09
CA ASN A 666 4.90 -25.38 -20.82
C ASN A 666 4.91 -24.08 -20.01
N TRP A 667 5.71 -23.13 -20.46
CA TRP A 667 5.64 -21.75 -20.01
C TRP A 667 6.06 -20.80 -21.13
N SER A 668 5.77 -19.53 -20.94
CA SER A 668 6.22 -18.48 -21.83
C SER A 668 6.54 -17.22 -21.03
N ILE A 669 7.35 -16.34 -21.63
CA ILE A 669 7.77 -15.07 -21.04
C ILE A 669 7.42 -13.94 -22.00
N LYS A 670 6.98 -12.82 -21.44
CA LYS A 670 6.73 -11.56 -22.15
C LYS A 670 7.42 -10.43 -21.41
N ILE A 671 8.19 -9.64 -22.16
CA ILE A 671 8.96 -8.52 -21.65
C ILE A 671 8.29 -7.21 -22.03
N PHE A 672 8.19 -6.31 -21.06
CA PHE A 672 7.69 -4.96 -21.21
C PHE A 672 8.82 -3.99 -20.89
N GLY A 673 9.01 -2.95 -21.69
CA GLY A 673 10.08 -2.00 -21.46
C GLY A 673 10.24 -0.99 -22.57
N HIS A 674 11.47 -0.56 -22.78
CA HIS A 674 11.82 0.37 -23.86
C HIS A 674 13.18 0.02 -24.46
N GLU A 675 13.36 0.40 -25.72
CA GLU A 675 14.65 0.34 -26.40
C GLU A 675 15.54 1.49 -25.89
N ARG A 676 16.82 1.21 -25.69
CA ARG A 676 17.86 2.21 -25.39
C ARG A 676 19.05 1.98 -26.27
#